data_AF-G3NMA8-F1
#
_entry.id   AF-G3NMA8-F1
#
_cell.length_a   1.000
_cell.length_b   1.000
_cell.length_c   1.000
_cell.angle_alpha   90.00
_cell.angle_beta   90.00
_cell.angle_gamma   90.00
#
_symmetry.space_group_name_H-M   'P 1'
#
loop_
_entity.id
_entity.type
_entity.pdbx_description
1 polymer ?
#
loop_
_entity_poly.entity_id
_entity_poly.type
_entity_poly.pdbx_seq_one_letter_code
_entity_poly.pdbx_strand_id
1 'polypeptide(L)'
;MWRSFVNGDVEVEDYIFNSKDHETPSKEENREAESLSWVGRAIHNFRRGDKVSPLNWRDLATKTVPFDKEPHRRRRFRSTTFTLHLLTFCLTKLTEMAKLIFLVAPLLVLGNIAFIHAGFAPNVIIDMAKIVIDNYCSPEKLAGMKEAIEAAGSNTEVLSIPDAETLANVLSAGVQTTVSDPRLMISYEPNYVPVVPPKMPPLPPDQVIAVLQTSIKLDILEGNIGYLRIDHILGEDVAEKVGPLLLDLVWNKILPTSALIFDLRYTSSGDISGIPYIVSYFTEAGTPIHIDSIYDRPSNTTTKLFSMSTLLGERYSTSKPLIILTSKNTKGIAEDVAYCLQNLKRATIVGEKTAGGSVKVDKIQVRDTGFYVTVPTAKSVNPITGSTWEVTGVTPNVEVNAEDALATAIKIVTLLNRVPAIIEGSATLIADNYAFEDIGAAVAEKLKGLLANGEYSKVVSKDSLEMKLSADLRTLSGDKSLKTTSNVPALPPMNYSPEMYIELIKVSFHTDVFEDNIGYLRFDMFGDFEEVKAIAQIIVEHVWNKVVNTDAMIVDLRNNIGGPTTAIAGFCSYFFDSDKQIVLDRLYDRPSGTTTELRTLPELTGTRYGSKKSLVMLTSRATAGAAEEFVYIMKKLGRAMIVGETTAGTSHPPKTFRVGETDIFLSIPTVHSDTAAGPAWEGAGVAPHIPVPADAALETAKGIFKKHFAGQK
;
A
#
# COMPACT_ATOMS: atom_id res chain seq x y z
N MET A 1 38.48 9.89 31.17
CA MET A 1 38.69 8.86 32.20
C MET A 1 38.16 7.54 31.62
N TRP A 2 38.95 6.80 30.84
CA TRP A 2 39.78 5.63 31.24
C TRP A 2 39.00 4.39 31.76
N ARG A 3 38.92 3.37 30.88
CA ARG A 3 39.12 1.90 31.05
C ARG A 3 38.32 1.01 32.04
N SER A 4 37.69 0.00 31.41
CA SER A 4 37.69 -1.47 31.64
C SER A 4 37.09 -2.09 32.91
N PHE A 5 36.25 -3.13 32.75
CA PHE A 5 36.57 -4.52 33.16
C PHE A 5 35.62 -5.54 32.49
N VAL A 6 36.08 -6.79 32.45
CA VAL A 6 35.66 -7.95 31.65
C VAL A 6 35.22 -9.11 32.57
N ASN A 7 34.26 -9.91 32.09
CA ASN A 7 33.87 -11.30 32.45
C ASN A 7 33.21 -11.63 33.81
N GLY A 8 32.14 -12.42 33.72
CA GLY A 8 31.86 -13.52 34.66
C GLY A 8 30.42 -13.62 35.17
N ASP A 9 29.63 -14.49 34.53
CA ASP A 9 28.47 -15.26 35.02
C ASP A 9 27.90 -14.97 36.42
N VAL A 10 26.61 -14.60 36.52
CA VAL A 10 25.67 -15.10 37.56
C VAL A 10 24.22 -15.08 37.04
N GLU A 11 23.60 -16.24 37.24
CA GLU A 11 22.21 -16.69 37.30
C GLU A 11 21.02 -15.73 37.15
N VAL A 12 20.00 -16.29 36.48
CA VAL A 12 18.64 -15.79 36.26
C VAL A 12 17.84 -15.91 37.57
N GLU A 13 17.35 -14.80 38.11
CA GLU A 13 16.30 -14.78 39.13
C GLU A 13 14.99 -14.22 38.56
N ASP A 14 13.94 -14.98 38.80
CA ASP A 14 12.53 -14.72 38.50
C ASP A 14 12.04 -13.42 39.15
N TYR A 15 11.43 -12.54 38.36
CA TYR A 15 10.50 -11.52 38.87
C TYR A 15 9.12 -11.72 38.25
N ILE A 16 8.28 -12.41 39.00
CA ILE A 16 6.83 -12.48 38.85
C ILE A 16 6.23 -11.19 39.41
N PHE A 17 5.52 -10.41 38.58
CA PHE A 17 4.47 -9.53 39.05
C PHE A 17 3.18 -9.73 38.25
N ASN A 18 2.20 -10.24 38.99
CA ASN A 18 0.80 -10.44 38.64
C ASN A 18 0.15 -9.12 38.17
N SER A 19 -0.51 -9.14 37.01
CA SER A 19 -1.58 -8.19 36.68
C SER A 19 -2.92 -8.93 36.69
N LYS A 20 -3.88 -8.38 37.43
CA LYS A 20 -5.28 -8.81 37.44
C LYS A 20 -6.16 -7.65 37.00
N ASP A 21 -7.04 -7.97 36.05
CA ASP A 21 -8.39 -7.43 35.78
C ASP A 21 -8.48 -5.94 35.38
N HIS A 22 -9.31 -5.48 34.44
CA HIS A 22 -10.29 -6.01 33.49
C HIS A 22 -10.66 -4.78 32.62
N GLU A 23 -10.87 -4.92 31.30
CA GLU A 23 -12.04 -4.40 30.55
C GLU A 23 -11.86 -4.55 29.02
N THR A 24 -12.97 -4.91 28.39
CA THR A 24 -13.18 -5.36 27.00
C THR A 24 -13.22 -4.23 25.96
N PRO A 25 -12.85 -4.48 24.69
CA PRO A 25 -13.37 -3.72 23.55
C PRO A 25 -14.44 -4.48 22.74
N SER A 26 -15.31 -3.68 22.15
CA SER A 26 -16.55 -3.97 21.43
C SER A 26 -16.39 -4.71 20.10
N LYS A 27 -17.42 -5.51 19.79
CA LYS A 27 -17.61 -6.27 18.56
C LYS A 27 -18.06 -5.37 17.39
N GLU A 28 -17.15 -4.84 16.59
CA GLU A 28 -17.49 -4.44 15.20
C GLU A 28 -16.31 -4.22 14.24
N GLU A 29 -15.20 -4.94 14.41
CA GLU A 29 -14.00 -4.72 13.56
C GLU A 29 -13.30 -6.03 13.13
N ASN A 30 -14.05 -7.10 12.88
CA ASN A 30 -13.43 -8.37 12.45
C ASN A 30 -14.25 -9.17 11.44
N ARG A 31 -14.77 -8.48 10.42
CA ARG A 31 -15.44 -9.12 9.27
C ARG A 31 -14.77 -8.71 7.96
N GLU A 32 -13.48 -8.99 7.82
CA GLU A 32 -12.86 -9.14 6.49
C GLU A 32 -11.52 -9.90 6.47
N ALA A 33 -11.05 -10.46 7.61
CA ALA A 33 -9.79 -11.21 7.71
C ALA A 33 -9.94 -12.75 7.87
N GLU A 34 -11.11 -13.33 7.59
CA GLU A 34 -11.41 -14.75 7.90
C GLU A 34 -11.43 -15.73 6.70
N SER A 35 -10.86 -15.39 5.54
CA SER A 35 -10.89 -16.30 4.37
C SER A 35 -9.61 -17.11 4.09
N LEU A 36 -8.55 -17.05 4.91
CA LEU A 36 -7.25 -17.68 4.57
C LEU A 36 -6.54 -18.49 5.69
N SER A 37 -7.23 -19.25 6.55
CA SER A 37 -6.51 -20.10 7.54
C SER A 37 -7.19 -21.41 7.98
N TRP A 38 -7.89 -22.10 7.10
CA TRP A 38 -8.53 -23.38 7.47
C TRP A 38 -7.52 -24.50 7.78
N VAL A 39 -6.35 -24.50 7.13
CA VAL A 39 -5.27 -25.48 7.37
C VAL A 39 -4.58 -25.27 8.73
N GLY A 40 -4.43 -24.01 9.17
CA GLY A 40 -3.83 -23.69 10.47
C GLY A 40 -4.69 -24.08 11.67
N ARG A 41 -6.03 -23.99 11.54
CA ARG A 41 -6.97 -24.39 12.60
C ARG A 41 -7.09 -25.91 12.76
N ALA A 42 -6.90 -26.69 11.69
CA ALA A 42 -6.85 -28.15 11.78
C ALA A 42 -5.62 -28.64 12.58
N ILE A 43 -4.47 -27.96 12.44
CA ILE A 43 -3.23 -28.28 13.15
C ILE A 43 -3.29 -27.84 14.62
N HIS A 44 -3.99 -26.75 14.93
CA HIS A 44 -4.13 -26.29 16.32
C HIS A 44 -5.05 -27.18 17.18
N ASN A 45 -6.12 -27.74 16.59
CA ASN A 45 -7.08 -28.57 17.32
C ASN A 45 -6.62 -30.02 17.56
N PHE A 46 -5.64 -30.53 16.82
CA PHE A 46 -5.02 -31.83 17.08
C PHE A 46 -4.02 -31.82 18.27
N ARG A 47 -3.59 -30.62 18.70
CA ARG A 47 -2.55 -30.42 19.72
C ARG A 47 -3.00 -30.65 21.16
N ARG A 48 -4.28 -30.97 21.42
CA ARG A 48 -4.83 -31.12 22.78
C ARG A 48 -5.26 -32.55 23.19
N GLY A 49 -5.13 -33.55 22.32
CA GLY A 49 -5.30 -34.95 22.75
C GLY A 49 -6.70 -35.33 23.29
N ASP A 50 -7.73 -34.55 23.00
CA ASP A 50 -9.10 -34.89 23.40
C ASP A 50 -9.73 -35.89 22.43
N LYS A 51 -10.20 -37.03 22.96
CA LYS A 51 -10.99 -38.02 22.21
C LYS A 51 -12.34 -37.40 21.82
N VAL A 52 -12.64 -37.34 20.52
CA VAL A 52 -13.99 -37.00 20.04
C VAL A 52 -14.62 -38.23 19.39
N SER A 53 -15.75 -38.67 19.96
CA SER A 53 -16.59 -39.77 19.46
C SER A 53 -17.43 -39.34 18.24
N PRO A 54 -17.81 -40.26 17.33
CA PRO A 54 -18.45 -39.90 16.07
C PRO A 54 -19.96 -39.75 16.22
N LEU A 55 -20.48 -38.52 16.15
CA LEU A 55 -21.89 -38.27 15.84
C LEU A 55 -22.08 -37.04 14.94
N ASN A 56 -22.74 -37.31 13.80
CA ASN A 56 -23.49 -36.42 12.91
C ASN A 56 -22.78 -35.33 12.09
N TRP A 57 -22.28 -35.76 10.93
CA TRP A 57 -21.89 -34.94 9.77
C TRP A 57 -23.06 -34.67 8.81
N ARG A 58 -24.27 -34.36 9.32
CA ARG A 58 -25.46 -34.16 8.45
C ARG A 58 -26.30 -32.90 8.64
N ASP A 59 -25.97 -32.00 9.57
CA ASP A 59 -26.73 -30.75 9.74
C ASP A 59 -25.80 -29.54 9.80
N LEU A 60 -25.45 -28.98 8.64
CA LEU A 60 -25.03 -27.58 8.45
C LEU A 60 -24.87 -27.26 6.97
N ALA A 61 -25.94 -27.48 6.20
CA ALA A 61 -26.07 -27.00 4.82
C ALA A 61 -27.46 -26.40 4.61
N THR A 62 -27.77 -25.30 5.28
CA THR A 62 -28.88 -24.41 4.91
C THR A 62 -28.64 -23.00 5.47
N LYS A 63 -28.10 -22.11 4.62
CA LYS A 63 -28.43 -20.67 4.54
C LYS A 63 -27.48 -19.97 3.55
N THR A 64 -27.78 -20.10 2.27
CA THR A 64 -27.43 -19.11 1.24
C THR A 64 -28.63 -18.95 0.32
N VAL A 65 -29.14 -17.71 0.27
CA VAL A 65 -30.24 -17.22 -0.58
C VAL A 65 -29.75 -17.12 -2.04
N PRO A 66 -30.61 -17.29 -3.06
CA PRO A 66 -30.24 -17.90 -4.33
C PRO A 66 -29.74 -16.92 -5.40
N PHE A 67 -28.89 -17.45 -6.30
CA PHE A 67 -28.54 -16.86 -7.59
C PHE A 67 -29.31 -17.60 -8.69
N ASP A 68 -30.11 -16.88 -9.47
CA ASP A 68 -30.80 -17.39 -10.66
C ASP A 68 -29.87 -17.46 -11.89
N LYS A 69 -29.97 -18.57 -12.63
CA LYS A 69 -29.43 -18.84 -13.98
C LYS A 69 -30.55 -18.49 -14.99
N GLU A 70 -30.39 -17.89 -16.19
CA GLU A 70 -29.61 -18.16 -17.43
C GLU A 70 -30.42 -17.48 -18.59
N PRO A 71 -30.12 -17.55 -19.93
CA PRO A 71 -28.89 -17.83 -20.70
C PRO A 71 -28.65 -16.86 -21.92
N HIS A 72 -27.62 -17.17 -22.72
CA HIS A 72 -26.98 -16.48 -23.86
C HIS A 72 -27.83 -15.89 -25.03
N ARG A 73 -27.39 -14.74 -25.59
CA ARG A 73 -27.21 -14.51 -27.06
C ARG A 73 -26.39 -13.23 -27.42
N ARG A 74 -25.58 -13.32 -28.48
CA ARG A 74 -24.71 -12.27 -29.07
C ARG A 74 -25.48 -11.23 -29.91
N ARG A 75 -25.15 -9.93 -29.79
CA ARG A 75 -24.70 -8.97 -30.86
C ARG A 75 -24.99 -7.49 -30.51
N ARG A 76 -23.92 -6.67 -30.58
CA ARG A 76 -23.77 -5.25 -30.98
C ARG A 76 -24.95 -4.25 -30.90
N PHE A 77 -24.61 -3.07 -30.34
CA PHE A 77 -25.04 -1.67 -30.59
C PHE A 77 -25.75 -0.90 -29.44
N ARG A 78 -25.18 0.29 -29.18
CA ARG A 78 -25.71 1.56 -28.61
C ARG A 78 -25.90 1.71 -27.09
N SER A 79 -24.97 2.50 -26.55
CA SER A 79 -24.97 3.23 -25.29
C SER A 79 -26.06 4.31 -25.26
N THR A 80 -27.18 4.07 -24.55
CA THR A 80 -28.09 5.15 -24.12
C THR A 80 -28.96 4.82 -22.90
N THR A 81 -28.53 3.96 -21.97
CA THR A 81 -29.39 3.54 -20.84
C THR A 81 -28.78 3.72 -19.45
N PHE A 82 -27.55 4.22 -19.33
CA PHE A 82 -26.92 4.47 -18.02
C PHE A 82 -27.22 5.85 -17.42
N THR A 83 -27.77 6.79 -18.20
CA THR A 83 -28.09 8.15 -17.76
C THR A 83 -29.45 8.28 -17.08
N LEU A 84 -30.35 7.28 -17.23
CA LEU A 84 -31.71 7.37 -16.70
C LEU A 84 -31.81 6.86 -15.24
N HIS A 85 -31.04 5.83 -14.86
CA HIS A 85 -31.06 5.32 -13.48
C HIS A 85 -30.36 6.23 -12.46
N LEU A 86 -29.35 7.01 -12.88
CA LEU A 86 -28.76 8.04 -12.01
C LEU A 86 -29.70 9.23 -11.80
N LEU A 87 -30.50 9.61 -12.81
CA LEU A 87 -31.47 10.69 -12.68
C LEU A 87 -32.61 10.31 -11.73
N THR A 88 -33.12 9.07 -11.78
CA THR A 88 -34.21 8.62 -10.91
C THR A 88 -33.76 8.43 -9.46
N PHE A 89 -32.50 8.06 -9.21
CA PHE A 89 -31.92 7.97 -7.86
C PHE A 89 -31.61 9.34 -7.25
N CYS A 90 -31.19 10.32 -8.05
CA CYS A 90 -31.07 11.72 -7.60
C CYS A 90 -32.42 12.38 -7.31
N LEU A 91 -33.45 12.13 -8.13
CA LEU A 91 -34.80 12.68 -7.92
C LEU A 91 -35.52 12.09 -6.70
N THR A 92 -35.23 10.83 -6.33
CA THR A 92 -35.77 10.20 -5.12
C THR A 92 -35.06 10.67 -3.84
N LYS A 93 -33.75 10.96 -3.88
CA LYS A 93 -33.05 11.61 -2.75
C LYS A 93 -33.39 13.10 -2.59
N LEU A 94 -33.65 13.83 -3.67
CA LEU A 94 -34.14 15.22 -3.62
C LEU A 94 -35.56 15.32 -3.04
N THR A 95 -36.41 14.31 -3.25
CA THR A 95 -37.77 14.27 -2.68
C THR A 95 -37.81 13.76 -1.24
N GLU A 96 -36.83 12.98 -0.78
CA GLU A 96 -36.67 12.66 0.65
C GLU A 96 -36.03 13.80 1.46
N MET A 97 -35.08 14.55 0.89
CA MET A 97 -34.53 15.75 1.54
C MET A 97 -35.58 16.87 1.70
N ALA A 98 -36.51 17.01 0.74
CA ALA A 98 -37.63 17.93 0.84
C ALA A 98 -38.65 17.55 1.94
N LYS A 99 -38.67 16.28 2.40
CA LYS A 99 -39.54 15.82 3.49
C LYS A 99 -38.91 15.98 4.88
N LEU A 100 -37.61 16.22 4.97
CA LEU A 100 -36.92 16.43 6.25
C LEU A 100 -36.90 17.90 6.70
N ILE A 101 -37.37 18.84 5.87
CA ILE A 101 -37.52 20.26 6.20
C ILE A 101 -38.83 20.55 6.96
N PHE A 102 -39.70 19.55 7.17
CA PHE A 102 -41.03 19.73 7.78
C PHE A 102 -41.20 19.12 9.18
N LEU A 103 -40.12 19.09 9.98
CA LEU A 103 -40.16 18.44 11.30
C LEU A 103 -39.48 19.27 12.39
N VAL A 104 -39.91 20.52 12.59
CA VAL A 104 -39.79 21.20 13.88
C VAL A 104 -41.04 22.04 14.16
N ALA A 105 -42.10 21.40 14.64
CA ALA A 105 -43.12 21.96 15.54
C ALA A 105 -44.06 20.79 15.92
N PRO A 106 -44.26 20.48 17.22
CA PRO A 106 -44.97 21.42 18.08
C PRO A 106 -44.49 21.45 19.56
N LEU A 107 -44.45 22.65 20.14
CA LEU A 107 -44.73 22.84 21.57
C LEU A 107 -45.50 24.15 21.73
N LEU A 108 -46.74 24.02 22.19
CA LEU A 108 -47.77 25.05 22.16
C LEU A 108 -48.17 25.43 23.60
N VAL A 109 -48.25 26.74 23.82
CA VAL A 109 -49.06 27.55 24.76
C VAL A 109 -48.74 27.52 26.28
N LEU A 110 -48.33 28.67 26.82
CA LEU A 110 -49.17 29.60 27.63
C LEU A 110 -48.32 30.68 28.32
N GLY A 111 -48.64 31.95 28.07
CA GLY A 111 -48.12 33.07 28.85
C GLY A 111 -48.21 34.42 28.15
N ASN A 112 -49.39 35.07 28.22
CA ASN A 112 -49.61 36.47 27.86
C ASN A 112 -48.66 37.38 28.66
N ILE A 113 -47.60 37.92 28.04
CA ILE A 113 -46.87 39.10 28.54
C ILE A 113 -46.35 39.91 27.33
N ALA A 114 -46.80 41.16 27.25
CA ALA A 114 -46.27 42.31 26.52
C ALA A 114 -45.56 42.08 25.16
N PHE A 115 -46.18 42.55 24.08
CA PHE A 115 -45.51 42.89 22.82
C PHE A 115 -44.37 43.88 23.08
N ILE A 116 -43.15 43.38 23.21
CA ILE A 116 -41.95 44.14 22.85
C ILE A 116 -41.64 43.74 21.41
N HIS A 117 -42.09 44.57 20.47
CA HIS A 117 -41.68 44.45 19.07
C HIS A 117 -40.17 44.68 18.99
N ALA A 118 -39.42 43.61 18.82
CA ALA A 118 -38.15 43.63 18.11
C ALA A 118 -38.29 42.76 16.86
N GLY A 119 -39.30 43.04 16.04
CA GLY A 119 -39.37 42.48 14.69
C GLY A 119 -38.29 43.17 13.87
N PHE A 120 -37.14 42.52 13.68
CA PHE A 120 -36.10 43.04 12.79
C PHE A 120 -36.70 43.23 11.40
N ALA A 121 -36.35 44.33 10.73
CA ALA A 121 -36.82 44.56 9.38
C ALA A 121 -36.39 43.38 8.49
N PRO A 122 -37.28 42.78 7.66
CA PRO A 122 -36.93 41.68 6.76
C PRO A 122 -35.71 41.98 5.87
N ASN A 123 -35.45 43.27 5.63
CA ASN A 123 -34.28 43.78 4.92
C ASN A 123 -32.94 43.34 5.54
N VAL A 124 -32.85 43.16 6.87
CA VAL A 124 -31.60 42.77 7.55
C VAL A 124 -31.14 41.37 7.08
N ILE A 125 -32.08 40.44 6.92
CA ILE A 125 -31.79 39.09 6.41
C ILE A 125 -31.33 39.17 4.95
N ILE A 126 -31.99 39.99 4.12
CA ILE A 126 -31.61 40.22 2.72
C ILE A 126 -30.21 40.84 2.61
N ASP A 127 -29.85 41.73 3.53
CA ASP A 127 -28.53 42.37 3.55
C ASP A 127 -27.41 41.40 3.96
N MET A 128 -27.65 40.58 4.99
CA MET A 128 -26.73 39.50 5.37
C MET A 128 -26.50 38.54 4.20
N ALA A 129 -27.58 38.13 3.55
CA ALA A 129 -27.58 37.27 2.39
C ALA A 129 -26.78 37.85 1.22
N LYS A 130 -26.96 39.15 0.94
CA LYS A 130 -26.19 39.87 -0.07
C LYS A 130 -24.69 39.86 0.25
N ILE A 131 -24.31 40.07 1.52
CA ILE A 131 -22.91 39.98 1.94
C ILE A 131 -22.34 38.59 1.63
N VAL A 132 -23.06 37.51 1.92
CA VAL A 132 -22.61 36.15 1.59
C VAL A 132 -22.45 35.97 0.07
N ILE A 133 -23.45 36.36 -0.73
CA ILE A 133 -23.42 36.21 -2.19
C ILE A 133 -22.27 36.98 -2.84
N ASP A 134 -22.04 38.21 -2.37
CA ASP A 134 -21.06 39.13 -2.96
C ASP A 134 -19.63 38.78 -2.55
N ASN A 135 -19.42 38.13 -1.41
CA ASN A 135 -18.08 37.97 -0.82
C ASN A 135 -17.63 36.52 -0.61
N TYR A 136 -18.52 35.52 -0.65
CA TYR A 136 -18.11 34.13 -0.40
C TYR A 136 -17.24 33.55 -1.52
N CYS A 137 -16.06 33.04 -1.15
CA CYS A 137 -15.00 32.59 -2.06
C CYS A 137 -15.38 31.44 -3.00
N SER A 138 -16.50 30.76 -2.75
CA SER A 138 -16.98 29.62 -3.55
C SER A 138 -18.41 29.84 -4.02
N PRO A 139 -18.65 30.79 -4.95
CA PRO A 139 -20.00 31.12 -5.44
C PRO A 139 -20.72 29.92 -6.07
N GLU A 140 -19.98 28.94 -6.59
CA GLU A 140 -20.52 27.69 -7.12
C GLU A 140 -21.29 26.87 -6.09
N LYS A 141 -20.99 27.03 -4.79
CA LYS A 141 -21.70 26.35 -3.69
C LYS A 141 -22.96 27.11 -3.25
N LEU A 142 -23.24 28.28 -3.83
CA LEU A 142 -24.42 29.09 -3.48
C LEU A 142 -25.64 28.80 -4.37
N ALA A 143 -25.63 27.72 -5.14
CA ALA A 143 -26.81 27.28 -5.88
C ALA A 143 -27.97 26.98 -4.91
N GLY A 144 -29.15 27.55 -5.15
CA GLY A 144 -30.30 27.43 -4.23
C GLY A 144 -30.28 28.44 -3.06
N MET A 145 -29.18 29.19 -2.88
CA MET A 145 -29.07 30.16 -1.78
C MET A 145 -30.06 31.30 -1.95
N LYS A 146 -30.26 31.79 -3.17
CA LYS A 146 -31.22 32.86 -3.44
C LYS A 146 -32.65 32.46 -3.04
N GLU A 147 -33.05 31.25 -3.38
CA GLU A 147 -34.34 30.66 -3.01
C GLU A 147 -34.45 30.45 -1.49
N ALA A 148 -33.37 30.01 -0.84
CA ALA A 148 -33.30 29.88 0.62
C ALA A 148 -33.42 31.24 1.34
N ILE A 149 -32.83 32.30 0.78
CA ILE A 149 -32.92 33.68 1.29
C ILE A 149 -34.36 34.21 1.16
N GLU A 150 -35.01 33.99 0.01
CA GLU A 150 -36.41 34.37 -0.21
C GLU A 150 -37.36 33.60 0.73
N ALA A 151 -37.10 32.32 0.96
CA ALA A 151 -37.84 31.50 1.93
C ALA A 151 -37.61 31.96 3.38
N ALA A 152 -36.36 32.26 3.78
CA ALA A 152 -36.04 32.74 5.12
C ALA A 152 -36.63 34.13 5.40
N GLY A 153 -36.63 35.03 4.42
CA GLY A 153 -37.22 36.37 4.53
C GLY A 153 -38.75 36.38 4.63
N SER A 154 -39.41 35.26 4.33
CA SER A 154 -40.87 35.07 4.45
C SER A 154 -41.27 34.04 5.52
N ASN A 155 -40.29 33.43 6.20
CA ASN A 155 -40.52 32.46 7.26
C ASN A 155 -41.00 33.17 8.54
N THR A 156 -42.27 32.96 8.89
CA THR A 156 -42.91 33.58 10.06
C THR A 156 -42.26 33.21 11.39
N GLU A 157 -41.60 32.04 11.50
CA GLU A 157 -40.89 31.63 12.72
C GLU A 157 -39.59 32.43 12.87
N VAL A 158 -38.81 32.59 11.79
CA VAL A 158 -37.58 33.40 11.78
C VAL A 158 -37.89 34.88 12.03
N LEU A 159 -38.96 35.40 11.42
CA LEU A 159 -39.41 36.78 11.62
C LEU A 159 -40.01 37.04 13.02
N SER A 160 -40.35 35.99 13.77
CA SER A 160 -40.89 36.09 15.13
C SER A 160 -39.82 35.97 16.22
N ILE A 161 -38.54 35.78 15.87
CA ILE A 161 -37.44 35.72 16.82
C ILE A 161 -37.20 37.12 17.42
N PRO A 162 -37.41 37.32 18.74
CA PRO A 162 -37.38 38.65 19.35
C PRO A 162 -35.98 39.13 19.70
N ASP A 163 -34.97 38.25 19.68
CA ASP A 163 -33.62 38.55 20.14
C ASP A 163 -32.57 38.37 19.03
N ALA A 164 -31.65 39.34 18.95
CA ALA A 164 -30.68 39.42 17.87
C ALA A 164 -29.66 38.27 17.88
N GLU A 165 -29.31 37.77 19.07
CA GLU A 165 -28.33 36.69 19.23
C GLU A 165 -28.91 35.36 18.76
N THR A 166 -30.14 35.02 19.13
CA THR A 166 -30.84 33.82 18.63
C THR A 166 -31.08 33.93 17.14
N LEU A 167 -31.43 35.12 16.62
CA LEU A 167 -31.57 35.30 15.16
C LEU A 167 -30.23 35.02 14.45
N ALA A 168 -29.11 35.54 14.97
CA ALA A 168 -27.77 35.28 14.43
C ALA A 168 -27.41 33.78 14.48
N ASN A 169 -27.72 33.09 15.57
CA ASN A 169 -27.47 31.65 15.73
C ASN A 169 -28.31 30.80 14.77
N VAL A 170 -29.61 31.10 14.63
CA VAL A 170 -30.50 30.40 13.70
C VAL A 170 -30.06 30.60 12.26
N LEU A 171 -29.73 31.83 11.87
CA LEU A 171 -29.26 32.11 10.52
C LEU A 171 -27.88 31.51 10.24
N SER A 172 -26.98 31.47 11.24
CA SER A 172 -25.69 30.77 11.16
C SER A 172 -25.89 29.27 10.91
N ALA A 173 -26.71 28.59 11.72
CA ALA A 173 -26.99 27.17 11.54
C ALA A 173 -27.62 26.89 10.16
N GLY A 174 -28.53 27.77 9.72
CA GLY A 174 -29.14 27.71 8.39
C GLY A 174 -28.09 27.78 7.28
N VAL A 175 -27.29 28.85 7.24
CA VAL A 175 -26.30 29.06 6.17
C VAL A 175 -25.20 27.99 6.18
N GLN A 176 -24.74 27.56 7.35
CA GLN A 176 -23.73 26.51 7.49
C GLN A 176 -24.26 25.16 6.98
N THR A 177 -25.52 24.83 7.26
CA THR A 177 -26.15 23.59 6.78
C THR A 177 -26.36 23.65 5.27
N THR A 178 -26.87 24.76 4.74
CA THR A 178 -27.14 24.92 3.30
C THR A 178 -25.86 24.89 2.47
N VAL A 179 -24.79 25.56 2.91
CA VAL A 179 -23.53 25.67 2.15
C VAL A 179 -22.53 24.56 2.51
N SER A 180 -22.74 23.88 3.64
CA SER A 180 -21.78 22.94 4.22
C SER A 180 -20.39 23.56 4.43
N ASP A 181 -20.34 24.80 4.92
CA ASP A 181 -19.11 25.52 5.27
C ASP A 181 -19.22 26.11 6.68
N PRO A 182 -18.51 25.56 7.68
CA PRO A 182 -18.59 25.99 9.06
C PRO A 182 -17.98 27.37 9.30
N ARG A 183 -17.24 27.93 8.33
CA ARG A 183 -16.59 29.24 8.45
C ARG A 183 -17.57 30.39 8.22
N LEU A 184 -18.69 30.13 7.55
CA LEU A 184 -19.77 31.11 7.41
C LEU A 184 -20.49 31.24 8.74
N MET A 185 -20.48 32.44 9.32
CA MET A 185 -21.10 32.69 10.61
C MET A 185 -21.73 34.06 10.64
N ILE A 186 -22.92 34.16 11.21
CA ILE A 186 -23.63 35.40 11.49
C ILE A 186 -23.58 35.61 12.99
N SER A 187 -23.25 36.83 13.40
CA SER A 187 -23.05 37.20 14.81
C SER A 187 -23.70 38.53 15.10
N TYR A 188 -24.11 38.75 16.34
CA TYR A 188 -24.60 40.04 16.82
C TYR A 188 -23.64 40.59 17.87
N GLU A 189 -22.91 41.65 17.52
CA GLU A 189 -21.84 42.24 18.30
C GLU A 189 -21.99 43.78 18.34
N PRO A 190 -22.96 44.34 19.07
CA PRO A 190 -23.29 45.77 19.03
C PRO A 190 -22.19 46.71 19.54
N ASN A 191 -21.22 46.16 20.28
CA ASN A 191 -20.07 46.87 20.81
C ASN A 191 -18.75 46.39 20.18
N TYR A 192 -18.80 45.75 19.01
CA TYR A 192 -17.60 45.28 18.33
C TYR A 192 -16.72 46.48 17.93
N VAL A 193 -15.50 46.49 18.47
CA VAL A 193 -14.45 47.39 18.02
C VAL A 193 -13.43 46.55 17.28
N PRO A 194 -13.23 46.75 15.96
CA PRO A 194 -12.21 46.05 15.22
C PRO A 194 -10.86 46.23 15.92
N VAL A 195 -10.15 45.13 16.16
CA VAL A 195 -8.77 45.20 16.62
C VAL A 195 -7.95 45.78 15.48
N VAL A 196 -7.66 47.08 15.56
CA VAL A 196 -6.71 47.73 14.65
C VAL A 196 -5.31 47.40 15.17
N PRO A 197 -4.48 46.66 14.41
CA PRO A 197 -3.11 46.41 14.83
C PRO A 197 -2.42 47.74 15.10
N PRO A 198 -1.72 47.91 16.25
CA PRO A 198 -1.03 49.14 16.53
C PRO A 198 -0.02 49.41 15.40
N LYS A 199 -0.04 50.62 14.83
CA LYS A 199 1.02 51.07 13.92
C LYS A 199 2.30 51.22 14.72
N MET A 200 3.09 50.16 14.79
CA MET A 200 4.41 50.21 15.41
C MET A 200 5.40 50.88 14.47
N PRO A 201 6.30 51.75 14.98
CA PRO A 201 7.42 52.21 14.18
C PRO A 201 8.26 51.00 13.72
N PRO A 202 8.97 51.09 12.58
CA PRO A 202 9.84 50.01 12.14
C PRO A 202 10.86 49.70 13.24
N LEU A 203 10.97 48.40 13.58
CA LEU A 203 11.91 47.94 14.60
C LEU A 203 13.35 48.24 14.15
N PRO A 204 14.23 48.72 15.04
CA PRO A 204 15.64 48.85 14.72
C PRO A 204 16.27 47.47 14.47
N PRO A 205 17.37 47.41 13.69
CA PRO A 205 17.92 46.14 13.20
C PRO A 205 18.26 45.10 14.28
N ASP A 206 18.72 45.55 15.45
CA ASP A 206 19.04 44.72 16.62
C ASP A 206 17.80 44.04 17.22
N GLN A 207 16.66 44.73 17.26
CA GLN A 207 15.40 44.16 17.73
C GLN A 207 14.82 43.18 16.71
N VAL A 208 14.98 43.45 15.41
CA VAL A 208 14.62 42.51 14.35
C VAL A 208 15.43 41.23 14.46
N ILE A 209 16.74 41.34 14.71
CA ILE A 209 17.61 40.18 14.98
C ILE A 209 17.09 39.37 16.18
N ALA A 210 16.74 40.01 17.29
CA ALA A 210 16.24 39.32 18.49
C ALA A 210 14.92 38.57 18.25
N VAL A 211 14.00 39.17 17.47
CA VAL A 211 12.76 38.51 17.06
C VAL A 211 13.05 37.30 16.18
N LEU A 212 13.96 37.42 15.22
CA LEU A 212 14.36 36.30 14.36
C LEU A 212 15.04 35.17 15.16
N GLN A 213 15.90 35.50 16.12
CA GLN A 213 16.57 34.52 16.99
C GLN A 213 15.60 33.76 17.91
N THR A 214 14.46 34.35 18.26
CA THR A 214 13.45 33.72 19.13
C THR A 214 12.39 32.94 18.35
N SER A 215 12.16 33.28 17.09
CA SER A 215 11.17 32.67 16.19
C SER A 215 11.73 31.60 15.24
N ILE A 216 13.06 31.49 15.15
CA ILE A 216 13.76 30.50 14.34
C ILE A 216 14.63 29.64 15.25
N LYS A 217 14.46 28.32 15.18
CA LYS A 217 15.39 27.37 15.82
C LYS A 217 16.17 26.64 14.74
N LEU A 218 17.48 26.58 14.92
CA LEU A 218 18.42 25.97 14.01
C LEU A 218 19.28 24.94 14.76
N ASP A 219 19.45 23.76 14.16
CA ASP A 219 20.38 22.74 14.64
C ASP A 219 20.96 21.90 13.48
N ILE A 220 22.09 21.25 13.70
CA ILE A 220 22.65 20.23 12.81
C ILE A 220 22.73 18.94 13.61
N LEU A 221 21.81 18.04 13.34
CA LEU A 221 21.68 16.77 14.05
C LEU A 221 22.75 15.77 13.57
N GLU A 222 22.89 14.68 14.33
CA GLU A 222 23.76 13.56 13.96
C GLU A 222 23.47 13.05 12.54
N GLY A 223 24.53 12.71 11.79
CA GLY A 223 24.41 12.33 10.39
C GLY A 223 24.35 13.51 9.40
N ASN A 224 24.71 14.72 9.84
CA ASN A 224 24.70 15.95 9.03
C ASN A 224 23.29 16.31 8.54
N ILE A 225 22.29 16.18 9.41
CA ILE A 225 20.89 16.48 9.10
C ILE A 225 20.57 17.88 9.62
N GLY A 226 20.23 18.81 8.72
CA GLY A 226 19.76 20.12 9.12
C GLY A 226 18.39 20.05 9.79
N TYR A 227 18.21 20.78 10.87
CA TYR A 227 16.92 21.02 11.50
C TYR A 227 16.65 22.52 11.50
N LEU A 228 15.53 22.92 10.91
CA LEU A 228 15.08 24.30 10.85
C LEU A 228 13.63 24.37 11.32
N ARG A 229 13.35 25.14 12.35
CA ARG A 229 12.00 25.48 12.79
C ARG A 229 11.76 26.96 12.55
N ILE A 230 10.59 27.30 12.04
CA ILE A 230 10.11 28.68 11.97
C ILE A 230 8.72 28.76 12.57
N ASP A 231 8.46 29.75 13.42
CA ASP A 231 7.16 29.92 14.07
C ASP A 231 6.23 30.88 13.30
N HIS A 232 6.76 31.55 12.28
CA HIS A 232 6.04 32.50 11.42
C HIS A 232 6.58 32.50 9.99
N ILE A 233 5.71 32.52 8.98
CA ILE A 233 6.10 32.69 7.57
C ILE A 233 6.26 34.17 7.26
N LEU A 234 7.49 34.62 6.99
CA LEU A 234 7.78 36.02 6.65
C LEU A 234 7.25 36.38 5.25
N GLY A 235 6.63 37.55 5.13
CA GLY A 235 6.23 38.11 3.82
C GLY A 235 7.38 38.74 3.05
N GLU A 236 7.14 39.04 1.78
CA GLU A 236 8.10 39.62 0.82
C GLU A 236 8.81 40.87 1.37
N ASP A 237 8.05 41.88 1.80
CA ASP A 237 8.58 43.15 2.35
C ASP A 237 9.57 42.94 3.51
N VAL A 238 9.33 41.93 4.34
CA VAL A 238 10.19 41.60 5.48
C VAL A 238 11.39 40.80 4.99
N ALA A 239 11.15 39.78 4.16
CA ALA A 239 12.19 38.93 3.59
C ALA A 239 13.24 39.74 2.80
N GLU A 240 12.85 40.80 2.09
CA GLU A 240 13.79 41.68 1.38
C GLU A 240 14.70 42.46 2.34
N LYS A 241 14.17 42.91 3.48
CA LYS A 241 14.92 43.73 4.45
C LYS A 241 15.86 42.90 5.30
N VAL A 242 15.44 41.68 5.68
CA VAL A 242 16.22 40.81 6.59
C VAL A 242 16.90 39.64 5.88
N GLY A 243 16.69 39.49 4.56
CA GLY A 243 17.20 38.38 3.75
C GLY A 243 18.70 38.14 3.89
N PRO A 244 19.57 39.16 3.74
CA PRO A 244 21.02 38.98 3.89
C PRO A 244 21.41 38.41 5.26
N LEU A 245 20.75 38.89 6.31
CA LEU A 245 20.97 38.41 7.67
C LEU A 245 20.50 36.95 7.86
N LEU A 246 19.34 36.59 7.29
CA LEU A 246 18.85 35.21 7.31
C LEU A 246 19.77 34.25 6.56
N LEU A 247 20.42 34.71 5.49
CA LEU A 247 21.42 33.89 4.81
C LEU A 247 22.60 33.55 5.73
N ASP A 248 23.19 34.57 6.35
CA ASP A 248 24.37 34.39 7.21
C ASP A 248 24.05 33.61 8.49
N LEU A 249 22.91 33.89 9.11
CA LEU A 249 22.55 33.31 10.41
C LEU A 249 21.92 31.93 10.30
N VAL A 250 21.21 31.63 9.20
CA VAL A 250 20.38 30.44 9.04
C VAL A 250 20.78 29.64 7.81
N TRP A 251 20.62 30.21 6.62
CA TRP A 251 20.64 29.42 5.39
C TRP A 251 22.01 28.82 5.08
N ASN A 252 23.08 29.62 5.19
CA ASN A 252 24.45 29.18 4.91
C ASN A 252 24.93 28.06 5.85
N LYS A 253 24.30 27.90 7.01
CA LYS A 253 24.58 26.80 7.96
C LYS A 253 23.83 25.51 7.62
N ILE A 254 22.62 25.64 7.07
CA ILE A 254 21.81 24.50 6.62
C ILE A 254 22.28 23.99 5.26
N LEU A 255 22.69 24.88 4.36
CA LEU A 255 23.06 24.56 2.99
C LEU A 255 24.01 23.35 2.82
N PRO A 256 25.08 23.15 3.62
CA PRO A 256 25.98 22.00 3.48
C PRO A 256 25.42 20.68 4.05
N THR A 257 24.26 20.69 4.72
CA THR A 257 23.67 19.47 5.30
C THR A 257 23.20 18.49 4.21
N SER A 258 23.09 17.20 4.55
CA SER A 258 22.74 16.12 3.61
C SER A 258 21.22 15.98 3.41
N ALA A 259 20.44 16.40 4.41
CA ALA A 259 18.98 16.36 4.44
C ALA A 259 18.47 17.47 5.38
N LEU A 260 17.25 17.94 5.15
CA LEU A 260 16.62 18.98 5.97
C LEU A 260 15.30 18.47 6.57
N ILE A 261 15.18 18.63 7.89
CA ILE A 261 13.93 18.54 8.62
C ILE A 261 13.44 19.97 8.88
N PHE A 262 12.33 20.33 8.24
CA PHE A 262 11.70 21.63 8.34
C PHE A 262 10.46 21.56 9.24
N ASP A 263 10.59 22.08 10.45
CA ASP A 263 9.62 21.92 11.51
C ASP A 263 8.58 23.05 11.50
N LEU A 264 7.36 22.72 11.07
CA LEU A 264 6.20 23.62 11.05
C LEU A 264 5.17 23.27 12.13
N ARG A 265 5.51 22.40 13.09
CA ARG A 265 4.57 21.94 14.14
C ARG A 265 4.01 23.09 14.99
N TYR A 266 4.71 24.22 15.04
CA TYR A 266 4.38 25.37 15.88
C TYR A 266 3.98 26.61 15.06
N THR A 267 3.93 26.49 13.73
CA THR A 267 3.67 27.61 12.82
C THR A 267 2.18 27.80 12.61
N SER A 268 1.61 28.83 13.23
CA SER A 268 0.17 29.14 13.15
C SER A 268 -0.12 30.50 12.52
N SER A 269 0.89 31.18 11.98
CA SER A 269 0.78 32.51 11.40
C SER A 269 1.78 32.69 10.25
N GLY A 270 1.49 33.63 9.36
CA GLY A 270 2.35 33.89 8.23
C GLY A 270 1.72 34.79 7.18
N ASP A 271 2.55 35.30 6.29
CA ASP A 271 2.15 36.09 5.14
C ASP A 271 2.27 35.25 3.85
N ILE A 272 1.24 35.32 3.01
CA ILE A 272 1.13 34.53 1.78
C ILE A 272 2.22 34.86 0.75
N SER A 273 2.72 36.10 0.74
CA SER A 273 3.82 36.53 -0.12
C SER A 273 5.15 35.82 0.18
N GLY A 274 5.25 35.14 1.34
CA GLY A 274 6.41 34.33 1.71
C GLY A 274 6.48 32.96 1.02
N ILE A 275 5.36 32.43 0.50
CA ILE A 275 5.31 31.09 -0.11
C ILE A 275 6.29 30.98 -1.30
N PRO A 276 6.28 31.92 -2.28
CA PRO A 276 7.26 31.92 -3.37
C PRO A 276 8.71 31.78 -2.92
N TYR A 277 9.11 32.48 -1.85
CA TYR A 277 10.48 32.43 -1.34
C TYR A 277 10.83 31.03 -0.82
N ILE A 278 10.02 30.49 0.09
CA ILE A 278 10.30 29.18 0.70
C ILE A 278 10.32 28.08 -0.36
N VAL A 279 9.30 28.01 -1.22
CA VAL A 279 9.23 26.96 -2.24
C VAL A 279 10.40 27.05 -3.20
N SER A 280 10.80 28.27 -3.58
CA SER A 280 11.94 28.47 -4.49
C SER A 280 13.25 27.93 -3.92
N TYR A 281 13.57 28.13 -2.64
CA TYR A 281 14.81 27.56 -2.07
C TYR A 281 14.89 26.03 -2.18
N PHE A 282 13.76 25.35 -2.36
CA PHE A 282 13.67 23.89 -2.48
C PHE A 282 13.41 23.38 -3.90
N THR A 283 13.20 24.23 -4.89
CA THR A 283 12.95 23.81 -6.29
C THR A 283 14.07 24.27 -7.22
N GLU A 284 14.14 23.70 -8.42
CA GLU A 284 15.08 24.14 -9.46
C GLU A 284 14.81 25.57 -9.94
N ALA A 285 15.84 26.24 -10.45
CA ALA A 285 15.79 27.61 -10.98
C ALA A 285 15.20 27.72 -12.39
N GLY A 286 14.78 26.60 -12.99
CA GLY A 286 14.34 26.50 -14.38
C GLY A 286 13.00 27.19 -14.65
N THR A 287 12.10 26.49 -15.36
CA THR A 287 10.76 27.02 -15.65
C THR A 287 10.02 27.38 -14.35
N PRO A 288 9.47 28.60 -14.21
CA PRO A 288 8.71 28.99 -13.04
C PRO A 288 7.58 27.99 -12.75
N ILE A 289 7.61 27.42 -11.55
CA ILE A 289 6.58 26.53 -11.05
C ILE A 289 5.40 27.39 -10.63
N HIS A 290 4.21 27.07 -11.13
CA HIS A 290 2.97 27.62 -10.59
C HIS A 290 2.71 26.93 -9.26
N ILE A 291 2.93 27.66 -8.16
CA ILE A 291 2.88 27.12 -6.80
C ILE A 291 1.44 27.00 -6.35
N ASP A 292 0.70 28.12 -6.43
CA ASP A 292 -0.70 28.19 -6.02
C ASP A 292 -1.45 29.31 -6.75
N SER A 293 -2.78 29.27 -6.73
CA SER A 293 -3.68 30.32 -7.21
C SER A 293 -4.64 30.75 -6.10
N ILE A 294 -4.61 32.03 -5.75
CA ILE A 294 -5.46 32.62 -4.72
C ILE A 294 -6.58 33.41 -5.39
N TYR A 295 -7.80 32.91 -5.30
CA TYR A 295 -8.98 33.62 -5.76
C TYR A 295 -9.55 34.48 -4.63
N ASP A 296 -9.62 35.81 -4.83
CA ASP A 296 -10.31 36.75 -3.95
C ASP A 296 -11.65 37.15 -4.59
N ARG A 297 -12.75 36.84 -3.90
CA ARG A 297 -14.11 37.04 -4.40
C ARG A 297 -14.56 38.50 -4.42
N PRO A 298 -14.28 39.32 -3.38
CA PRO A 298 -14.63 40.75 -3.40
C PRO A 298 -14.04 41.51 -4.59
N SER A 299 -12.74 41.32 -4.89
CA SER A 299 -12.12 41.94 -6.07
C SER A 299 -12.38 41.17 -7.37
N ASN A 300 -12.85 39.92 -7.26
CA ASN A 300 -13.00 38.97 -8.36
C ASN A 300 -11.69 38.76 -9.14
N THR A 301 -10.56 38.67 -8.44
CA THR A 301 -9.23 38.49 -9.04
C THR A 301 -8.59 37.19 -8.58
N THR A 302 -7.81 36.56 -9.47
CA THR A 302 -6.95 35.42 -9.10
C THR A 302 -5.49 35.85 -9.12
N THR A 303 -4.85 35.83 -7.96
CA THR A 303 -3.40 36.05 -7.82
C THR A 303 -2.69 34.71 -7.92
N LYS A 304 -1.75 34.59 -8.86
CA LYS A 304 -0.96 33.38 -9.03
C LYS A 304 0.39 33.53 -8.32
N LEU A 305 0.77 32.52 -7.55
CA LEU A 305 2.06 32.44 -6.89
C LEU A 305 2.99 31.58 -7.73
N PHE A 306 4.16 32.12 -8.09
CA PHE A 306 5.15 31.42 -8.91
C PHE A 306 6.49 31.30 -8.18
N SER A 307 7.25 30.25 -8.46
CA SER A 307 8.63 30.17 -8.01
C SER A 307 9.49 31.25 -8.67
N MET A 308 10.42 31.81 -7.92
CA MET A 308 11.39 32.80 -8.37
C MET A 308 12.51 32.11 -9.14
N SER A 309 13.04 32.72 -10.19
CA SER A 309 14.21 32.22 -10.93
C SER A 309 15.52 32.53 -10.19
N THR A 310 15.64 33.76 -9.69
CA THR A 310 16.80 34.25 -8.91
C THR A 310 16.45 34.34 -7.44
N LEU A 311 17.38 33.91 -6.58
CA LEU A 311 17.29 34.04 -5.12
C LEU A 311 18.53 34.75 -4.59
N LEU A 312 18.42 35.33 -3.40
CA LEU A 312 19.54 35.98 -2.72
C LEU A 312 20.64 34.96 -2.35
N GLY A 313 20.24 33.77 -1.88
CA GLY A 313 21.15 32.67 -1.54
C GLY A 313 21.05 31.49 -2.51
N GLU A 314 21.95 30.53 -2.33
CA GLU A 314 21.95 29.29 -3.13
C GLU A 314 20.72 28.42 -2.84
N ARG A 315 20.29 27.61 -3.81
CA ARG A 315 19.20 26.63 -3.61
C ARG A 315 19.71 25.41 -2.86
N TYR A 316 18.85 24.76 -2.07
CA TYR A 316 19.28 23.66 -1.20
C TYR A 316 19.75 22.41 -1.96
N SER A 317 19.24 22.19 -3.18
CA SER A 317 19.23 20.96 -3.99
C SER A 317 17.92 20.19 -3.86
N THR A 318 17.44 19.71 -5.01
CA THR A 318 16.25 18.86 -5.15
C THR A 318 16.53 17.40 -4.86
N SER A 319 17.80 16.97 -4.86
CA SER A 319 18.19 15.59 -4.53
C SER A 319 18.28 15.34 -3.02
N LYS A 320 18.47 16.39 -2.21
CA LYS A 320 18.53 16.27 -0.75
C LYS A 320 17.14 16.06 -0.15
N PRO A 321 16.95 15.05 0.73
CA PRO A 321 15.67 14.83 1.40
C PRO A 321 15.19 16.08 2.13
N LEU A 322 13.90 16.39 1.97
CA LEU A 322 13.18 17.40 2.76
C LEU A 322 12.01 16.71 3.44
N ILE A 323 12.01 16.75 4.76
CA ILE A 323 10.89 16.32 5.57
C ILE A 323 10.28 17.55 6.24
N ILE A 324 8.97 17.70 6.16
CA ILE A 324 8.25 18.77 6.86
C ILE A 324 7.51 18.15 8.03
N LEU A 325 7.69 18.72 9.23
CA LEU A 325 6.96 18.28 10.42
C LEU A 325 5.69 19.10 10.60
N THR A 326 4.57 18.42 10.83
CA THR A 326 3.26 19.07 11.04
C THR A 326 2.62 18.61 12.34
N SER A 327 1.77 19.46 12.89
CA SER A 327 0.88 19.14 14.02
C SER A 327 -0.53 19.67 13.75
N LYS A 328 -1.48 19.33 14.62
CA LYS A 328 -2.82 19.96 14.64
C LYS A 328 -2.80 21.47 14.86
N ASN A 329 -1.68 22.04 15.31
CA ASN A 329 -1.50 23.49 15.49
C ASN A 329 -0.90 24.18 14.25
N THR A 330 -0.35 23.42 13.30
CA THR A 330 0.11 23.96 12.02
C THR A 330 -1.10 24.53 11.30
N LYS A 331 -1.11 25.85 11.06
CA LYS A 331 -2.29 26.57 10.56
C LYS A 331 -1.93 27.70 9.59
N GLY A 332 -2.78 27.91 8.58
CA GLY A 332 -2.68 29.03 7.65
C GLY A 332 -1.62 28.80 6.57
N ILE A 333 -0.80 29.81 6.30
CA ILE A 333 0.21 29.79 5.23
C ILE A 333 1.21 28.63 5.37
N ALA A 334 1.49 28.16 6.59
CA ALA A 334 2.33 26.98 6.80
C ALA A 334 1.71 25.68 6.24
N GLU A 335 0.38 25.57 6.27
CA GLU A 335 -0.35 24.47 5.65
C GLU A 335 -0.19 24.51 4.13
N ASP A 336 -0.27 25.70 3.53
CA ASP A 336 -0.09 25.88 2.09
C ASP A 336 1.32 25.49 1.62
N VAL A 337 2.35 25.91 2.36
CA VAL A 337 3.74 25.50 2.10
C VAL A 337 3.89 23.97 2.14
N ALA A 338 3.36 23.33 3.20
CA ALA A 338 3.39 21.88 3.33
C ALA A 338 2.63 21.19 2.19
N TYR A 339 1.43 21.69 1.85
CA TYR A 339 0.57 21.15 0.81
C TYR A 339 1.22 21.26 -0.57
N CYS A 340 1.75 22.43 -0.93
CA CYS A 340 2.39 22.64 -2.22
C CYS A 340 3.67 21.80 -2.36
N LEU A 341 4.54 21.75 -1.35
CA LEU A 341 5.75 20.92 -1.41
C LEU A 341 5.45 19.43 -1.39
N GLN A 342 4.38 18.99 -0.73
CA GLN A 342 3.88 17.62 -0.80
C GLN A 342 3.40 17.27 -2.22
N ASN A 343 2.60 18.15 -2.83
CA ASN A 343 2.02 17.93 -4.16
C ASN A 343 3.05 18.03 -5.28
N LEU A 344 4.04 18.90 -5.13
CA LEU A 344 5.24 18.96 -5.98
C LEU A 344 6.16 17.75 -5.81
N LYS A 345 5.82 16.83 -4.90
CA LYS A 345 6.62 15.64 -4.59
C LYS A 345 8.03 15.98 -4.09
N ARG A 346 8.21 17.19 -3.54
CA ARG A 346 9.47 17.71 -3.04
C ARG A 346 9.70 17.37 -1.57
N ALA A 347 8.64 17.38 -0.76
CA ALA A 347 8.73 17.10 0.67
C ALA A 347 7.92 15.86 1.06
N THR A 348 8.41 15.14 2.07
CA THR A 348 7.63 14.14 2.81
C THR A 348 7.09 14.80 4.07
N ILE A 349 5.78 14.76 4.28
CA ILE A 349 5.12 15.35 5.46
C ILE A 349 5.01 14.29 6.55
N VAL A 350 5.49 14.59 7.77
CA VAL A 350 5.53 13.66 8.90
C VAL A 350 4.93 14.33 10.14
N GLY A 351 4.00 13.68 10.82
CA GLY A 351 3.37 14.20 12.02
C GLY A 351 1.85 14.05 11.99
N GLU A 352 1.14 15.04 12.50
CA GLU A 352 -0.33 15.02 12.53
C GLU A 352 -0.91 15.77 11.33
N LYS A 353 -2.17 15.48 11.03
CA LYS A 353 -2.99 16.30 10.14
C LYS A 353 -3.09 17.73 10.65
N THR A 354 -2.92 18.71 9.75
CA THR A 354 -2.92 20.14 10.11
C THR A 354 -4.31 20.68 10.45
N ALA A 355 -4.38 21.92 10.94
CA ALA A 355 -5.59 22.50 11.53
C ALA A 355 -6.77 22.69 10.55
N GLY A 356 -6.51 22.89 9.26
CA GLY A 356 -7.54 23.23 8.27
C GLY A 356 -7.96 24.70 8.36
N GLY A 357 -6.99 25.60 8.22
CA GLY A 357 -7.23 27.05 8.23
C GLY A 357 -7.95 27.58 6.99
N SER A 358 -7.78 28.88 6.74
CA SER A 358 -8.32 29.57 5.56
C SER A 358 -7.35 30.63 5.11
N VAL A 359 -7.31 30.91 3.80
CA VAL A 359 -6.44 31.95 3.26
C VAL A 359 -6.84 33.31 3.80
N LYS A 360 -8.15 33.62 3.75
CA LYS A 360 -8.69 34.89 4.20
C LYS A 360 -10.15 34.75 4.62
N VAL A 361 -10.47 35.28 5.80
CA VAL A 361 -11.83 35.36 6.35
C VAL A 361 -12.06 36.80 6.79
N ASP A 362 -13.09 37.43 6.24
CA ASP A 362 -13.46 38.80 6.58
C ASP A 362 -14.72 38.80 7.47
N LYS A 363 -14.75 39.70 8.46
CA LYS A 363 -15.95 39.98 9.26
C LYS A 363 -16.54 41.31 8.80
N ILE A 364 -17.70 41.25 8.15
CA ILE A 364 -18.34 42.38 7.47
C ILE A 364 -19.59 42.79 8.26
N GLN A 365 -19.68 44.07 8.63
CA GLN A 365 -20.85 44.61 9.33
C GLN A 365 -22.05 44.73 8.39
N VAL A 366 -23.23 44.36 8.88
CA VAL A 366 -24.50 44.48 8.14
C VAL A 366 -25.03 45.91 8.32
N ARG A 367 -24.67 46.83 7.41
CA ARG A 367 -25.05 48.26 7.49
C ARG A 367 -24.72 48.85 8.89
N ASP A 368 -25.56 49.76 9.39
CA ASP A 368 -25.43 50.35 10.73
C ASP A 368 -26.13 49.50 11.82
N THR A 369 -26.16 48.18 11.66
CA THR A 369 -26.73 47.26 12.66
C THR A 369 -25.63 46.69 13.56
N GLY A 370 -26.02 46.03 14.66
CA GLY A 370 -25.11 45.24 15.47
C GLY A 370 -24.75 43.87 14.87
N PHE A 371 -25.22 43.53 13.67
CA PHE A 371 -24.94 42.22 13.05
C PHE A 371 -23.68 42.23 12.18
N TYR A 372 -22.98 41.10 12.17
CA TYR A 372 -21.81 40.84 11.36
C TYR A 372 -21.90 39.50 10.66
N VAL A 373 -21.43 39.44 9.42
CA VAL A 373 -21.24 38.21 8.65
C VAL A 373 -19.75 37.93 8.56
N THR A 374 -19.32 36.81 9.11
CA THR A 374 -17.98 36.26 8.94
C THR A 374 -18.00 35.35 7.72
N VAL A 375 -17.20 35.67 6.71
CA VAL A 375 -17.23 35.02 5.40
C VAL A 375 -15.80 34.74 4.91
N PRO A 376 -15.49 33.51 4.44
CA PRO A 376 -14.25 33.26 3.73
C PRO A 376 -14.31 33.96 2.37
N THR A 377 -13.44 34.96 2.17
CA THR A 377 -13.47 35.84 0.99
C THR A 377 -12.43 35.50 -0.05
N ALA A 378 -11.37 34.79 0.34
CA ALA A 378 -10.41 34.21 -0.58
C ALA A 378 -10.21 32.72 -0.34
N LYS A 379 -9.83 31.99 -1.39
CA LYS A 379 -9.46 30.58 -1.33
C LYS A 379 -8.23 30.27 -2.17
N SER A 380 -7.49 29.27 -1.72
CA SER A 380 -6.42 28.61 -2.47
C SER A 380 -7.03 27.63 -3.49
N VAL A 381 -6.37 27.51 -4.64
CA VAL A 381 -6.67 26.53 -5.69
C VAL A 381 -5.35 26.00 -6.21
N ASN A 382 -4.91 24.88 -5.63
CA ASN A 382 -3.63 24.30 -5.96
C ASN A 382 -3.64 23.79 -7.42
N PRO A 383 -2.66 24.18 -8.25
CA PRO A 383 -2.67 23.90 -9.68
C PRO A 383 -2.44 22.44 -10.05
N ILE A 384 -1.93 21.62 -9.12
CA ILE A 384 -1.69 20.18 -9.33
C ILE A 384 -2.96 19.38 -9.00
N THR A 385 -3.61 19.69 -7.88
CA THR A 385 -4.75 18.93 -7.37
C THR A 385 -6.11 19.52 -7.77
N GLY A 386 -6.14 20.78 -8.23
CA GLY A 386 -7.38 21.54 -8.43
C GLY A 386 -8.18 21.77 -7.13
N SER A 387 -7.56 21.51 -5.97
CA SER A 387 -8.20 21.49 -4.64
C SER A 387 -7.48 22.44 -3.68
N THR A 388 -7.91 22.49 -2.42
CA THR A 388 -7.34 23.37 -1.38
C THR A 388 -6.94 22.57 -0.14
N TRP A 389 -5.99 23.09 0.63
CA TRP A 389 -5.65 22.62 1.98
C TRP A 389 -6.63 23.12 3.04
N GLU A 390 -7.39 24.17 2.74
CA GLU A 390 -8.27 24.86 3.69
C GLU A 390 -9.38 23.96 4.23
N VAL A 391 -9.86 24.25 5.44
CA VAL A 391 -10.91 23.53 6.18
C VAL A 391 -10.52 22.11 6.59
N THR A 392 -9.99 21.31 5.67
CA THR A 392 -9.61 19.92 5.94
C THR A 392 -8.21 19.79 6.51
N GLY A 393 -7.29 20.70 6.17
CA GLY A 393 -5.88 20.58 6.47
C GLY A 393 -5.15 19.59 5.56
N VAL A 394 -3.83 19.57 5.71
CA VAL A 394 -2.90 18.69 5.00
C VAL A 394 -2.80 17.36 5.73
N THR A 395 -3.04 16.27 5.02
CA THR A 395 -2.83 14.92 5.56
C THR A 395 -1.35 14.54 5.39
N PRO A 396 -0.67 14.11 6.46
CA PRO A 396 0.75 13.75 6.40
C PRO A 396 0.98 12.49 5.55
N ASN A 397 2.18 12.35 4.99
CA ASN A 397 2.59 11.12 4.32
C ASN A 397 2.87 9.99 5.31
N VAL A 398 3.35 10.35 6.50
CA VAL A 398 3.58 9.45 7.63
C VAL A 398 2.88 10.04 8.85
N GLU A 399 1.76 9.45 9.22
CA GLU A 399 0.96 9.90 10.35
C GLU A 399 1.53 9.35 11.67
N VAL A 400 1.92 10.26 12.56
CA VAL A 400 2.42 9.99 13.92
C VAL A 400 2.04 11.15 14.83
N ASN A 401 2.05 10.95 16.14
CA ASN A 401 1.87 12.06 17.08
C ASN A 401 2.92 13.15 16.85
N ALA A 402 2.55 14.41 17.04
CA ALA A 402 3.45 15.53 16.74
C ALA A 402 4.77 15.47 17.56
N GLU A 403 4.74 14.88 18.75
CA GLU A 403 5.91 14.66 19.59
C GLU A 403 6.91 13.66 18.99
N ASP A 404 6.42 12.62 18.31
CA ASP A 404 7.22 11.56 17.68
C ASP A 404 7.69 11.93 16.26
N ALA A 405 7.15 13.00 15.67
CA ALA A 405 7.40 13.39 14.29
C ALA A 405 8.90 13.62 13.98
N LEU A 406 9.63 14.28 14.90
CA LEU A 406 11.07 14.52 14.71
C LEU A 406 11.87 13.22 14.76
N ALA A 407 11.62 12.36 15.74
CA ALA A 407 12.31 11.07 15.86
C ALA A 407 12.04 10.17 14.64
N THR A 408 10.79 10.19 14.15
CA THR A 408 10.38 9.47 12.94
C THR A 408 11.08 10.03 11.70
N ALA A 409 11.13 11.35 11.54
CA ALA A 409 11.83 12.00 10.44
C ALA A 409 13.33 11.67 10.41
N ILE A 410 13.99 11.65 11.57
CA ILE A 410 15.41 11.24 11.67
C ILE A 410 15.56 9.80 11.18
N LYS A 411 14.72 8.86 11.64
CA LYS A 411 14.76 7.46 11.19
C LYS A 411 14.59 7.32 9.67
N ILE A 412 13.67 8.10 9.08
CA ILE A 412 13.46 8.12 7.62
C ILE A 412 14.72 8.60 6.90
N VAL A 413 15.31 9.72 7.32
CA VAL A 413 16.53 10.26 6.70
C VAL A 413 17.70 9.29 6.84
N THR A 414 17.89 8.69 8.01
CA THR A 414 18.93 7.67 8.23
C THR A 414 18.76 6.47 7.31
N LEU A 415 17.52 6.03 7.07
CA LEU A 415 17.23 4.97 6.10
C LEU A 415 17.56 5.42 4.67
N LEU A 416 17.10 6.60 4.26
CA LEU A 416 17.34 7.13 2.91
C LEU A 416 18.84 7.25 2.60
N ASN A 417 19.67 7.60 3.57
CA ASN A 417 21.13 7.63 3.40
C ASN A 417 21.75 6.24 3.14
N ARG A 418 21.09 5.15 3.56
CA ARG A 418 21.53 3.76 3.34
C ARG A 418 20.95 3.13 2.08
N VAL A 419 19.85 3.67 1.55
CA VAL A 419 19.14 3.14 0.37
C VAL A 419 20.08 2.96 -0.83
N PRO A 420 20.93 3.93 -1.23
CA PRO A 420 21.84 3.73 -2.37
C PRO A 420 22.70 2.47 -2.23
N ALA A 421 23.34 2.28 -1.08
CA ALA A 421 24.19 1.11 -0.83
C ALA A 421 23.38 -0.20 -0.81
N ILE A 422 22.15 -0.18 -0.30
CA ILE A 422 21.25 -1.35 -0.33
C ILE A 422 20.90 -1.72 -1.76
N ILE A 423 20.51 -0.75 -2.58
CA ILE A 423 20.09 -1.00 -3.96
C ILE A 423 21.29 -1.41 -4.82
N GLU A 424 22.45 -0.79 -4.65
CA GLU A 424 23.68 -1.19 -5.33
C GLU A 424 24.14 -2.59 -4.92
N GLY A 425 24.15 -2.90 -3.61
CA GLY A 425 24.47 -4.23 -3.11
C GLY A 425 23.51 -5.30 -3.62
N SER A 426 22.22 -4.96 -3.70
CA SER A 426 21.21 -5.84 -4.30
C SER A 426 21.49 -6.10 -5.78
N ALA A 427 21.78 -5.03 -6.55
CA ALA A 427 22.11 -5.15 -7.96
C ALA A 427 23.36 -6.02 -8.21
N THR A 428 24.40 -5.85 -7.39
CA THR A 428 25.61 -6.68 -7.47
C THR A 428 25.31 -8.15 -7.17
N LEU A 429 24.59 -8.45 -6.07
CA LEU A 429 24.20 -9.83 -5.75
C LEU A 429 23.42 -10.49 -6.89
N ILE A 430 22.55 -9.74 -7.55
CA ILE A 430 21.76 -10.26 -8.69
C ILE A 430 22.64 -10.52 -9.91
N ALA A 431 23.49 -9.57 -10.29
CA ALA A 431 24.39 -9.74 -11.43
C ALA A 431 25.33 -10.96 -11.26
N ASP A 432 25.81 -11.17 -10.04
CA ASP A 432 26.80 -12.21 -9.74
C ASP A 432 26.15 -13.59 -9.58
N ASN A 433 24.91 -13.66 -9.06
CA ASN A 433 24.33 -14.94 -8.61
C ASN A 433 23.08 -15.38 -9.36
N TYR A 434 22.39 -14.49 -10.09
CA TYR A 434 21.15 -14.86 -10.76
C TYR A 434 21.38 -15.86 -11.88
N ALA A 435 20.57 -16.93 -11.91
CA ALA A 435 20.76 -18.09 -12.77
C ALA A 435 21.08 -17.74 -14.23
N PHE A 436 20.36 -16.78 -14.82
CA PHE A 436 20.59 -16.34 -16.19
C PHE A 436 21.43 -15.04 -16.22
N GLU A 437 22.71 -15.15 -16.57
CA GLU A 437 23.69 -14.06 -16.59
C GLU A 437 23.18 -12.77 -17.23
N ASP A 438 22.75 -12.83 -18.48
CA ASP A 438 22.34 -11.64 -19.25
C ASP A 438 21.12 -10.95 -18.61
N ILE A 439 20.19 -11.73 -18.07
CA ILE A 439 19.00 -11.21 -17.38
C ILE A 439 19.42 -10.58 -16.04
N GLY A 440 20.30 -11.24 -15.28
CA GLY A 440 20.82 -10.73 -14.01
C GLY A 440 21.53 -9.40 -14.19
N ALA A 441 22.40 -9.30 -15.20
CA ALA A 441 23.09 -8.06 -15.58
C ALA A 441 22.11 -6.94 -15.97
N ALA A 442 21.12 -7.25 -16.81
CA ALA A 442 20.10 -6.28 -17.23
C ALA A 442 19.21 -5.80 -16.06
N VAL A 443 18.85 -6.69 -15.14
CA VAL A 443 18.09 -6.34 -13.92
C VAL A 443 18.92 -5.42 -13.04
N ALA A 444 20.19 -5.75 -12.82
CA ALA A 444 21.11 -4.96 -12.01
C ALA A 444 21.28 -3.53 -12.57
N GLU A 445 21.47 -3.40 -13.88
CA GLU A 445 21.58 -2.09 -14.55
C GLU A 445 20.28 -1.28 -14.40
N LYS A 446 19.13 -1.88 -14.70
CA LYS A 446 17.83 -1.20 -14.59
C LYS A 446 17.52 -0.79 -13.15
N LEU A 447 17.86 -1.63 -12.18
CA LEU A 447 17.67 -1.34 -10.76
C LEU A 447 18.52 -0.13 -10.31
N LYS A 448 19.77 -0.04 -10.76
CA LYS A 448 20.63 1.15 -10.56
C LYS A 448 20.04 2.39 -11.26
N GLY A 449 19.44 2.21 -12.45
CA GLY A 449 18.71 3.28 -13.14
C GLY A 449 17.52 3.81 -12.35
N LEU A 450 16.72 2.94 -11.72
CA LEU A 450 15.61 3.35 -10.83
C LEU A 450 16.12 4.16 -9.63
N LEU A 451 17.24 3.75 -9.03
CA LEU A 451 17.89 4.51 -7.97
C LEU A 451 18.32 5.90 -8.45
N ALA A 452 19.02 5.98 -9.59
CA ALA A 452 19.52 7.23 -10.16
C ALA A 452 18.40 8.21 -10.53
N ASN A 453 17.24 7.69 -10.96
CA ASN A 453 16.05 8.49 -11.26
C ASN A 453 15.25 8.88 -10.01
N GLY A 454 15.73 8.53 -8.81
CA GLY A 454 15.11 8.93 -7.55
C GLY A 454 13.86 8.12 -7.18
N GLU A 455 13.61 6.96 -7.79
CA GLU A 455 12.42 6.14 -7.51
C GLU A 455 12.38 5.64 -6.06
N TYR A 456 13.53 5.54 -5.41
CA TYR A 456 13.66 5.13 -4.00
C TYR A 456 13.74 6.31 -3.02
N SER A 457 13.68 7.56 -3.48
CA SER A 457 13.86 8.77 -2.65
C SER A 457 12.75 9.03 -1.63
N LYS A 458 11.59 8.36 -1.77
CA LYS A 458 10.40 8.54 -0.92
C LYS A 458 10.08 7.35 -0.04
N VAL A 459 11.00 6.39 0.06
CA VAL A 459 10.87 5.26 0.98
C VAL A 459 10.91 5.80 2.42
N VAL A 460 9.91 5.43 3.23
CA VAL A 460 9.75 5.96 4.61
C VAL A 460 9.99 4.88 5.68
N SER A 461 10.09 3.62 5.29
CA SER A 461 10.33 2.50 6.21
C SER A 461 11.06 1.35 5.52
N LYS A 462 11.69 0.48 6.33
CA LYS A 462 12.29 -0.77 5.85
C LYS A 462 11.27 -1.60 5.08
N ASP A 463 10.06 -1.78 5.61
CA ASP A 463 9.02 -2.58 4.96
C ASP A 463 8.63 -1.99 3.60
N SER A 464 8.50 -0.66 3.50
CA SER A 464 8.22 0.00 2.21
C SER A 464 9.37 -0.17 1.20
N LEU A 465 10.62 -0.19 1.68
CA LEU A 465 11.80 -0.47 0.85
C LEU A 465 11.75 -1.91 0.32
N GLU A 466 11.52 -2.88 1.20
CA GLU A 466 11.50 -4.30 0.85
C GLU A 466 10.35 -4.61 -0.10
N MET A 467 9.16 -4.05 0.14
CA MET A 467 8.02 -4.19 -0.77
C MET A 467 8.32 -3.61 -2.16
N LYS A 468 8.86 -2.39 -2.22
CA LYS A 468 9.19 -1.73 -3.49
C LYS A 468 10.30 -2.50 -4.23
N LEU A 469 11.40 -2.80 -3.56
CA LEU A 469 12.51 -3.56 -4.14
C LEU A 469 12.00 -4.91 -4.65
N SER A 470 11.21 -5.63 -3.86
CA SER A 470 10.63 -6.90 -4.29
C SER A 470 9.72 -6.78 -5.51
N ALA A 471 8.93 -5.71 -5.63
CA ALA A 471 8.08 -5.46 -6.78
C ALA A 471 8.92 -5.14 -8.04
N ASP A 472 9.93 -4.29 -7.89
CA ASP A 472 10.84 -3.92 -8.98
C ASP A 472 11.61 -5.15 -9.47
N LEU A 473 12.16 -5.97 -8.56
CA LEU A 473 12.88 -7.20 -8.92
C LEU A 473 12.04 -8.18 -9.74
N ARG A 474 10.80 -8.45 -9.31
CA ARG A 474 9.87 -9.31 -10.06
C ARG A 474 9.51 -8.73 -11.43
N THR A 475 9.31 -7.41 -11.49
CA THR A 475 8.92 -6.72 -12.74
C THR A 475 10.08 -6.70 -13.73
N LEU A 476 11.30 -6.42 -13.27
CA LEU A 476 12.48 -6.31 -14.11
C LEU A 476 12.97 -7.66 -14.64
N SER A 477 12.86 -8.73 -13.83
CA SER A 477 13.30 -10.08 -14.19
C SER A 477 12.23 -10.92 -14.89
N GLY A 478 10.95 -10.67 -14.61
CA GLY A 478 9.86 -11.58 -14.95
C GLY A 478 9.80 -12.84 -14.07
N ASP A 479 10.73 -13.02 -13.13
CA ASP A 479 10.80 -14.18 -12.24
C ASP A 479 10.16 -13.84 -10.88
N LYS A 480 9.14 -14.62 -10.51
CA LYS A 480 8.41 -14.48 -9.24
C LYS A 480 9.23 -14.90 -8.01
N SER A 481 10.27 -15.71 -8.22
CA SER A 481 11.17 -16.22 -7.19
C SER A 481 12.29 -15.22 -6.84
N LEU A 482 12.58 -14.25 -7.72
CA LEU A 482 13.52 -13.17 -7.45
C LEU A 482 12.83 -12.04 -6.68
N LYS A 483 13.10 -11.94 -5.37
CA LYS A 483 12.40 -11.03 -4.46
C LYS A 483 13.18 -10.80 -3.17
N THR A 484 12.75 -9.84 -2.36
CA THR A 484 13.19 -9.78 -0.95
C THR A 484 12.58 -10.94 -0.15
N THR A 485 13.27 -11.34 0.91
CA THR A 485 12.85 -12.42 1.81
C THR A 485 13.33 -12.16 3.23
N SER A 486 12.96 -13.03 4.17
CA SER A 486 13.46 -13.05 5.53
C SER A 486 14.42 -14.21 5.73
N ASN A 487 15.43 -14.02 6.59
CA ASN A 487 16.34 -15.09 6.99
C ASN A 487 15.70 -15.94 8.10
N VAL A 488 14.71 -16.76 7.74
CA VAL A 488 14.05 -17.68 8.67
C VAL A 488 14.84 -18.99 8.72
N PRO A 489 15.35 -19.43 9.88
CA PRO A 489 15.99 -20.73 10.00
C PRO A 489 15.04 -21.84 9.56
N ALA A 490 15.57 -22.85 8.87
CA ALA A 490 14.80 -24.06 8.58
C ALA A 490 14.34 -24.68 9.90
N LEU A 491 13.05 -25.03 9.97
CA LEU A 491 12.54 -25.78 11.12
C LEU A 491 13.26 -27.13 11.20
N PRO A 492 13.54 -27.64 12.41
CA PRO A 492 14.11 -28.97 12.55
C PRO A 492 13.16 -30.01 11.94
N PRO A 493 13.71 -31.08 11.33
CA PRO A 493 12.90 -32.13 10.73
C PRO A 493 12.00 -32.78 11.79
N MET A 494 10.73 -32.96 11.44
CA MET A 494 9.74 -33.64 12.29
C MET A 494 9.96 -35.15 12.19
N ASN A 495 10.15 -35.82 13.32
CA ASN A 495 10.34 -37.27 13.37
C ASN A 495 9.00 -37.96 13.65
N TYR A 496 8.38 -38.56 12.63
CA TYR A 496 7.08 -39.22 12.77
C TYR A 496 7.24 -40.71 13.12
N SER A 497 6.24 -41.32 13.74
CA SER A 497 6.21 -42.79 13.91
C SER A 497 5.93 -43.46 12.56
N PRO A 498 6.32 -44.74 12.37
CA PRO A 498 6.01 -45.48 11.14
C PRO A 498 4.52 -45.48 10.77
N GLU A 499 3.63 -45.59 11.75
CA GLU A 499 2.17 -45.58 11.54
C GLU A 499 1.70 -44.22 11.03
N MET A 500 2.27 -43.13 11.56
CA MET A 500 1.95 -41.79 11.13
C MET A 500 2.48 -41.52 9.72
N TYR A 501 3.66 -42.04 9.35
CA TYR A 501 4.14 -42.01 7.97
C TYR A 501 3.19 -42.74 7.02
N ILE A 502 2.69 -43.92 7.40
CA ILE A 502 1.73 -44.68 6.59
C ILE A 502 0.47 -43.84 6.33
N GLU A 503 -0.11 -43.22 7.35
CA GLU A 503 -1.31 -42.38 7.19
C GLU A 503 -1.03 -41.14 6.35
N LEU A 504 0.10 -40.46 6.56
CA LEU A 504 0.54 -39.34 5.72
C LEU A 504 0.71 -39.75 4.26
N ILE A 505 1.34 -40.90 3.99
CA ILE A 505 1.50 -41.44 2.62
C ILE A 505 0.14 -41.73 1.98
N LYS A 506 -0.78 -42.38 2.70
CA LYS A 506 -2.12 -42.70 2.17
C LYS A 506 -2.94 -41.45 1.80
N VAL A 507 -2.78 -40.35 2.53
CA VAL A 507 -3.47 -39.09 2.19
C VAL A 507 -2.74 -38.27 1.13
N SER A 508 -1.42 -38.43 1.02
CA SER A 508 -0.58 -37.66 0.08
C SER A 508 -0.55 -38.26 -1.33
N PHE A 509 -0.72 -39.58 -1.42
CA PHE A 509 -0.74 -40.32 -2.69
C PHE A 509 -2.12 -40.91 -2.94
N HIS A 510 -2.67 -40.63 -4.12
CA HIS A 510 -3.88 -41.29 -4.60
C HIS A 510 -3.52 -42.24 -5.75
N THR A 511 -3.92 -43.49 -5.63
CA THR A 511 -3.68 -44.53 -6.63
C THR A 511 -4.98 -45.20 -7.05
N ASP A 512 -5.13 -45.48 -8.33
CA ASP A 512 -6.26 -46.25 -8.87
C ASP A 512 -5.80 -47.11 -10.07
N VAL A 513 -6.61 -48.08 -10.47
CA VAL A 513 -6.41 -48.85 -11.71
C VAL A 513 -7.72 -48.82 -12.51
N PHE A 514 -7.68 -48.12 -13.63
CA PHE A 514 -8.83 -47.97 -14.52
C PHE A 514 -9.01 -49.20 -15.44
N GLU A 515 -10.08 -49.17 -16.25
CA GLU A 515 -10.29 -50.10 -17.37
C GLU A 515 -9.04 -50.21 -18.26
N ASP A 516 -8.89 -51.34 -18.94
CA ASP A 516 -7.71 -51.67 -19.76
C ASP A 516 -6.38 -51.68 -18.99
N ASN A 517 -6.43 -51.92 -17.66
CA ASN A 517 -5.25 -52.03 -16.80
C ASN A 517 -4.35 -50.78 -16.86
N ILE A 518 -4.97 -49.60 -16.81
CA ILE A 518 -4.28 -48.30 -16.77
C ILE A 518 -4.12 -47.87 -15.31
N GLY A 519 -2.88 -47.76 -14.85
CA GLY A 519 -2.56 -47.24 -13.52
C GLY A 519 -2.74 -45.72 -13.45
N TYR A 520 -3.21 -45.23 -12.33
CA TYR A 520 -3.31 -43.81 -12.02
C TYR A 520 -2.55 -43.53 -10.72
N LEU A 521 -1.68 -42.52 -10.75
CA LEU A 521 -0.89 -42.06 -9.61
C LEU A 521 -1.00 -40.54 -9.51
N ARG A 522 -1.49 -40.03 -8.39
CA ARG A 522 -1.51 -38.59 -8.06
C ARG A 522 -0.76 -38.35 -6.77
N PHE A 523 0.00 -37.27 -6.75
CA PHE A 523 0.60 -36.69 -5.55
C PHE A 523 0.82 -35.20 -5.77
N ASP A 524 0.69 -34.42 -4.70
CA ASP A 524 0.58 -32.95 -4.80
C ASP A 524 1.84 -32.21 -4.31
N MET A 525 2.88 -32.91 -3.83
CA MET A 525 4.20 -32.35 -3.49
C MET A 525 5.34 -33.36 -3.65
N PHE A 526 6.55 -32.86 -3.92
CA PHE A 526 7.82 -33.59 -3.80
C PHE A 526 8.37 -33.48 -2.38
N GLY A 527 8.91 -34.59 -1.85
CA GLY A 527 9.64 -34.60 -0.58
C GLY A 527 11.14 -34.48 -0.77
N ASP A 528 11.88 -34.20 0.30
CA ASP A 528 13.33 -34.28 0.28
C ASP A 528 13.80 -35.74 0.12
N PHE A 529 14.86 -35.96 -0.65
CA PHE A 529 15.35 -37.31 -0.94
C PHE A 529 15.75 -38.11 0.30
N GLU A 530 16.45 -37.51 1.28
CA GLU A 530 16.90 -38.26 2.46
C GLU A 530 15.72 -38.64 3.36
N GLU A 531 14.73 -37.76 3.46
CA GLU A 531 13.47 -38.04 4.16
C GLU A 531 12.67 -39.15 3.45
N VAL A 532 12.53 -39.05 2.12
CA VAL A 532 11.83 -40.03 1.29
C VAL A 532 12.51 -41.39 1.32
N LYS A 533 13.85 -41.41 1.30
CA LYS A 533 14.65 -42.65 1.33
C LYS A 533 14.39 -43.46 2.60
N ALA A 534 14.24 -42.81 3.75
CA ALA A 534 13.94 -43.47 5.02
C ALA A 534 12.57 -44.18 5.01
N ILE A 535 11.61 -43.68 4.23
CA ILE A 535 10.25 -44.22 4.12
C ILE A 535 9.97 -44.90 2.77
N ALA A 536 10.99 -45.10 1.93
CA ALA A 536 10.83 -45.59 0.56
C ALA A 536 10.13 -46.95 0.51
N GLN A 537 10.46 -47.86 1.43
CA GLN A 537 9.82 -49.18 1.52
C GLN A 537 8.31 -49.05 1.80
N ILE A 538 7.90 -48.12 2.68
CA ILE A 538 6.51 -47.88 3.02
C ILE A 538 5.75 -47.34 1.79
N ILE A 539 6.36 -46.39 1.07
CA ILE A 539 5.81 -45.85 -0.18
C ILE A 539 5.65 -46.97 -1.22
N VAL A 540 6.64 -47.85 -1.35
CA VAL A 540 6.57 -48.98 -2.28
C VAL A 540 5.39 -49.90 -1.97
N GLU A 541 5.24 -50.28 -0.71
CA GLU A 541 4.17 -51.18 -0.26
C GLU A 541 2.78 -50.57 -0.41
N HIS A 542 2.62 -49.29 -0.10
CA HIS A 542 1.30 -48.65 0.02
C HIS A 542 0.86 -47.89 -1.25
N VAL A 543 1.80 -47.55 -2.13
CA VAL A 543 1.55 -46.73 -3.33
C VAL A 543 2.02 -47.47 -4.56
N TRP A 544 3.33 -47.73 -4.66
CA TRP A 544 3.94 -48.14 -5.93
C TRP A 544 3.49 -49.53 -6.40
N ASN A 545 3.43 -50.50 -5.48
CA ASN A 545 3.04 -51.88 -5.79
C ASN A 545 1.61 -51.99 -6.35
N LYS A 546 0.75 -50.99 -6.11
CA LYS A 546 -0.62 -50.95 -6.64
C LYS A 546 -0.68 -50.63 -8.13
N VAL A 547 0.33 -49.95 -8.66
CA VAL A 547 0.30 -49.40 -10.03
C VAL A 547 1.48 -49.86 -10.89
N VAL A 548 2.56 -50.39 -10.32
CA VAL A 548 3.77 -50.76 -11.10
C VAL A 548 3.53 -51.85 -12.17
N ASN A 549 2.57 -52.74 -11.93
CA ASN A 549 2.26 -53.86 -12.81
C ASN A 549 1.23 -53.54 -13.91
N THR A 550 0.75 -52.30 -14.00
CA THR A 550 -0.20 -51.87 -15.04
C THR A 550 0.47 -51.79 -16.42
N ASP A 551 -0.31 -51.78 -17.50
CA ASP A 551 0.22 -51.77 -18.88
C ASP A 551 0.56 -50.34 -19.36
N ALA A 552 -0.17 -49.35 -18.84
CA ALA A 552 0.11 -47.93 -19.00
C ALA A 552 -0.15 -47.18 -17.68
N MET A 553 0.39 -45.97 -17.55
CA MET A 553 0.24 -45.14 -16.35
C MET A 553 -0.10 -43.69 -16.69
N ILE A 554 -1.01 -43.11 -15.90
CA ILE A 554 -1.28 -41.68 -15.82
C ILE A 554 -0.69 -41.17 -14.51
N VAL A 555 0.26 -40.22 -14.58
CA VAL A 555 0.77 -39.50 -13.41
C VAL A 555 0.13 -38.11 -13.38
N ASP A 556 -0.66 -37.83 -12.37
CA ASP A 556 -1.42 -36.59 -12.24
C ASP A 556 -0.72 -35.59 -11.34
N LEU A 557 -0.21 -34.52 -11.94
CA LEU A 557 0.52 -33.44 -11.28
C LEU A 557 -0.24 -32.12 -11.34
N ARG A 558 -1.53 -32.14 -11.71
CA ARG A 558 -2.32 -30.93 -11.90
C ARG A 558 -2.38 -30.05 -10.64
N ASN A 559 -2.30 -30.64 -9.45
CA ASN A 559 -2.31 -29.92 -8.19
C ASN A 559 -0.94 -29.91 -7.49
N ASN A 560 0.12 -30.35 -8.19
CA ASN A 560 1.42 -30.52 -7.57
C ASN A 560 2.22 -29.21 -7.52
N ILE A 561 2.39 -28.66 -6.33
CA ILE A 561 3.04 -27.35 -6.14
C ILE A 561 4.58 -27.43 -6.03
N GLY A 562 5.16 -28.62 -6.26
CA GLY A 562 6.60 -28.84 -6.22
C GLY A 562 7.09 -29.27 -4.84
N GLY A 563 8.26 -28.80 -4.44
CA GLY A 563 8.98 -29.23 -3.24
C GLY A 563 10.49 -29.17 -3.46
N PRO A 564 11.29 -29.80 -2.58
CA PRO A 564 12.72 -30.00 -2.81
C PRO A 564 12.96 -30.76 -4.12
N THR A 565 14.00 -30.36 -4.86
CA THR A 565 14.39 -31.00 -6.13
C THR A 565 15.20 -32.29 -5.95
N THR A 566 15.64 -32.57 -4.71
CA THR A 566 16.55 -33.68 -4.38
C THR A 566 15.97 -35.06 -4.75
N ALA A 567 14.65 -35.25 -4.64
CA ALA A 567 14.01 -36.54 -4.93
C ALA A 567 13.76 -36.83 -6.43
N ILE A 568 13.96 -35.84 -7.33
CA ILE A 568 13.61 -35.97 -8.75
C ILE A 568 14.39 -37.12 -9.41
N ALA A 569 15.70 -37.21 -9.17
CA ALA A 569 16.51 -38.29 -9.72
C ALA A 569 16.01 -39.68 -9.31
N GLY A 570 15.69 -39.85 -8.01
CA GLY A 570 15.14 -41.09 -7.49
C GLY A 570 13.80 -41.46 -8.14
N PHE A 571 12.89 -40.49 -8.24
CA PHE A 571 11.57 -40.72 -8.82
C PHE A 571 11.62 -41.00 -10.33
N CYS A 572 12.38 -40.21 -11.10
CA CYS A 572 12.63 -40.44 -12.53
C CYS A 572 13.14 -41.86 -12.80
N SER A 573 14.01 -42.37 -11.93
CA SER A 573 14.65 -43.67 -12.12
C SER A 573 13.67 -44.84 -12.20
N TYR A 574 12.50 -44.77 -11.56
CA TYR A 574 11.49 -45.83 -11.67
C TYR A 574 10.98 -46.01 -13.11
N PHE A 575 11.08 -44.98 -13.95
CA PHE A 575 10.57 -45.00 -15.32
C PHE A 575 11.62 -45.37 -16.37
N PHE A 576 12.82 -45.75 -15.96
CA PHE A 576 13.90 -46.18 -16.86
C PHE A 576 14.50 -47.51 -16.42
N ASP A 577 15.09 -48.24 -17.37
CA ASP A 577 15.73 -49.53 -17.12
C ASP A 577 17.07 -49.35 -16.39
N SER A 578 17.53 -50.37 -15.67
CA SER A 578 18.74 -50.31 -14.83
C SER A 578 20.05 -50.58 -15.59
N ASP A 579 19.97 -51.02 -16.83
CA ASP A 579 21.12 -51.40 -17.66
C ASP A 579 21.93 -50.19 -18.13
N LYS A 580 21.34 -49.00 -18.13
CA LYS A 580 22.02 -47.76 -18.52
C LYS A 580 21.65 -46.61 -17.59
N GLN A 581 22.68 -45.91 -17.10
CA GLN A 581 22.47 -44.64 -16.41
C GLN A 581 22.12 -43.54 -17.42
N ILE A 582 21.03 -42.83 -17.18
CA ILE A 582 20.52 -41.77 -18.06
C ILE A 582 20.79 -40.41 -17.40
N VAL A 583 21.32 -39.47 -18.18
CA VAL A 583 21.41 -38.06 -17.79
C VAL A 583 20.02 -37.46 -17.93
N LEU A 584 19.44 -37.09 -16.79
CA LEU A 584 18.10 -36.52 -16.68
C LEU A 584 18.11 -35.04 -17.04
N ASP A 585 19.08 -34.29 -16.48
CA ASP A 585 19.31 -32.89 -16.82
C ASP A 585 20.75 -32.48 -16.55
N ARG A 586 21.15 -31.30 -17.04
CA ARG A 586 22.37 -30.62 -16.61
C ARG A 586 22.00 -29.30 -15.96
N LEU A 587 22.48 -29.10 -14.75
CA LEU A 587 22.16 -27.95 -13.91
C LEU A 587 23.40 -27.06 -13.81
N TYR A 588 23.30 -25.85 -14.35
CA TYR A 588 24.34 -24.84 -14.20
C TYR A 588 24.08 -24.03 -12.93
N ASP A 589 25.02 -24.07 -11.99
CA ASP A 589 25.03 -23.21 -10.80
C ASP A 589 25.85 -21.95 -11.10
N ARG A 590 25.16 -20.81 -11.11
CA ARG A 590 25.74 -19.51 -11.45
C ARG A 590 26.85 -19.11 -10.47
N PRO A 591 26.64 -19.10 -9.14
CA PRO A 591 27.70 -18.73 -8.19
C PRO A 591 29.00 -19.51 -8.32
N SER A 592 28.94 -20.83 -8.56
CA SER A 592 30.16 -21.65 -8.70
C SER A 592 30.70 -21.71 -10.14
N GLY A 593 29.88 -21.33 -11.13
CA GLY A 593 30.19 -21.48 -12.55
C GLY A 593 30.28 -22.95 -13.01
N THR A 594 29.72 -23.89 -12.24
CA THR A 594 29.82 -25.33 -12.52
C THR A 594 28.53 -25.90 -13.06
N THR A 595 28.64 -26.78 -14.04
CA THR A 595 27.53 -27.63 -14.50
C THR A 595 27.60 -28.99 -13.83
N THR A 596 26.51 -29.42 -13.21
CA THR A 596 26.35 -30.77 -12.64
C THR A 596 25.36 -31.58 -13.48
N GLU A 597 25.52 -32.90 -13.53
CA GLU A 597 24.58 -33.77 -14.23
C GLU A 597 23.65 -34.46 -13.23
N LEU A 598 22.35 -34.23 -13.36
CA LEU A 598 21.33 -35.01 -12.67
C LEU A 598 21.17 -36.33 -13.42
N ARG A 599 21.30 -37.46 -12.72
CA ARG A 599 21.34 -38.80 -13.34
C ARG A 599 20.39 -39.76 -12.65
N THR A 600 19.92 -40.77 -13.38
CA THR A 600 19.18 -41.88 -12.77
C THR A 600 20.04 -42.63 -11.75
N LEU A 601 19.41 -43.14 -10.70
CA LEU A 601 20.02 -44.00 -9.70
C LEU A 601 20.12 -45.44 -10.24
N PRO A 602 21.20 -46.17 -9.95
CA PRO A 602 21.36 -47.57 -10.35
C PRO A 602 20.45 -48.51 -9.55
N GLU A 603 20.29 -48.25 -8.26
CA GLU A 603 19.51 -49.06 -7.33
C GLU A 603 18.32 -48.26 -6.80
N LEU A 604 17.19 -48.94 -6.62
CA LEU A 604 15.95 -48.37 -6.10
C LEU A 604 15.30 -49.36 -5.13
N THR A 605 14.48 -48.85 -4.23
CA THR A 605 13.57 -49.69 -3.44
C THR A 605 12.38 -50.11 -4.31
N GLY A 606 12.06 -51.39 -4.39
CA GLY A 606 10.96 -51.89 -5.24
C GLY A 606 11.28 -51.99 -6.73
N THR A 607 10.27 -52.36 -7.52
CA THR A 607 10.43 -52.70 -8.95
C THR A 607 10.39 -51.46 -9.84
N ARG A 608 11.22 -51.40 -10.89
CA ARG A 608 11.11 -50.34 -11.92
C ARG A 608 9.85 -50.54 -12.77
N TYR A 609 9.16 -49.46 -13.11
CA TYR A 609 8.11 -49.48 -14.14
C TYR A 609 8.73 -49.75 -15.53
N GLY A 610 9.99 -49.33 -15.71
CA GLY A 610 10.79 -49.59 -16.90
C GLY A 610 10.48 -48.62 -18.05
N SER A 611 11.29 -48.70 -19.11
CA SER A 611 11.24 -47.74 -20.23
C SER A 611 10.13 -48.01 -21.26
N LYS A 612 9.62 -49.25 -21.31
CA LYS A 612 8.74 -49.74 -22.40
C LYS A 612 7.26 -49.40 -22.22
N LYS A 613 6.78 -49.31 -20.99
CA LYS A 613 5.37 -49.08 -20.69
C LYS A 613 4.98 -47.63 -20.93
N SER A 614 3.81 -47.41 -21.53
CA SER A 614 3.34 -46.08 -21.92
C SER A 614 3.02 -45.21 -20.70
N LEU A 615 3.38 -43.92 -20.78
CA LEU A 615 3.26 -42.96 -19.67
C LEU A 615 2.67 -41.63 -20.17
N VAL A 616 1.62 -41.16 -19.50
CA VAL A 616 1.03 -39.83 -19.68
C VAL A 616 1.14 -39.07 -18.36
N MET A 617 1.50 -37.79 -18.43
CA MET A 617 1.54 -36.90 -17.27
C MET A 617 0.53 -35.77 -17.45
N LEU A 618 -0.21 -35.45 -16.38
CA LEU A 618 -1.21 -34.40 -16.38
C LEU A 618 -0.68 -33.15 -15.69
N THR A 619 -0.85 -31.99 -16.31
CA THR A 619 -0.35 -30.70 -15.80
C THR A 619 -1.43 -29.63 -15.75
N SER A 620 -1.27 -28.65 -14.87
CA SER A 620 -2.07 -27.43 -14.82
C SER A 620 -1.18 -26.21 -14.56
N ARG A 621 -1.75 -25.00 -14.56
CA ARG A 621 -1.07 -23.79 -14.10
C ARG A 621 -0.60 -23.82 -12.64
N ALA A 622 -1.10 -24.75 -11.82
CA ALA A 622 -0.65 -24.95 -10.44
C ALA A 622 0.56 -25.89 -10.33
N THR A 623 0.90 -26.64 -11.39
CA THR A 623 2.09 -27.49 -11.41
C THR A 623 3.34 -26.61 -11.33
N ALA A 624 4.12 -26.74 -10.25
CA ALA A 624 5.22 -25.81 -9.92
C ALA A 624 6.49 -26.49 -9.40
N GLY A 625 7.63 -25.79 -9.44
CA GLY A 625 8.91 -26.17 -8.84
C GLY A 625 9.45 -27.52 -9.33
N ALA A 626 9.81 -28.39 -8.39
CA ALA A 626 10.30 -29.74 -8.68
C ALA A 626 9.37 -30.57 -9.60
N ALA A 627 8.05 -30.32 -9.56
CA ALA A 627 7.13 -30.99 -10.47
C ALA A 627 7.27 -30.52 -11.92
N GLU A 628 7.60 -29.25 -12.15
CA GLU A 628 7.89 -28.72 -13.48
C GLU A 628 9.19 -29.32 -14.03
N GLU A 629 10.23 -29.39 -13.22
CA GLU A 629 11.50 -30.02 -13.62
C GLU A 629 11.28 -31.50 -13.96
N PHE A 630 10.50 -32.24 -13.15
CA PHE A 630 10.14 -33.63 -13.46
C PHE A 630 9.38 -33.74 -14.80
N VAL A 631 8.37 -32.90 -15.03
CA VAL A 631 7.63 -32.85 -16.30
C VAL A 631 8.57 -32.52 -17.46
N TYR A 632 9.46 -31.54 -17.29
CA TYR A 632 10.43 -31.10 -18.27
C TYR A 632 11.37 -32.24 -18.67
N ILE A 633 11.97 -32.94 -17.70
CA ILE A 633 12.87 -34.07 -17.92
C ILE A 633 12.15 -35.18 -18.70
N MET A 634 10.95 -35.58 -18.24
CA MET A 634 10.20 -36.68 -18.83
C MET A 634 9.72 -36.35 -20.25
N LYS A 635 9.40 -35.09 -20.51
CA LYS A 635 9.09 -34.57 -21.84
C LYS A 635 10.33 -34.54 -22.75
N LYS A 636 11.43 -33.94 -22.30
CA LYS A 636 12.70 -33.76 -23.04
C LYS A 636 13.28 -35.10 -23.48
N LEU A 637 13.23 -36.10 -22.60
CA LEU A 637 13.69 -37.46 -22.90
C LEU A 637 12.70 -38.30 -23.73
N GLY A 638 11.54 -37.73 -24.08
CA GLY A 638 10.49 -38.46 -24.81
C GLY A 638 9.88 -39.61 -24.02
N ARG A 639 10.03 -39.63 -22.69
CA ARG A 639 9.57 -40.73 -21.84
C ARG A 639 8.07 -40.64 -21.53
N ALA A 640 7.52 -39.43 -21.48
CA ALA A 640 6.11 -39.20 -21.19
C ALA A 640 5.43 -38.26 -22.19
N MET A 641 4.18 -38.57 -22.51
CA MET A 641 3.26 -37.63 -23.15
C MET A 641 2.70 -36.68 -22.09
N ILE A 642 2.60 -35.39 -22.40
CA ILE A 642 2.16 -34.35 -21.43
C ILE A 642 0.82 -33.79 -21.89
N VAL A 643 -0.19 -33.83 -21.03
CA VAL A 643 -1.57 -33.44 -21.36
C VAL A 643 -2.09 -32.48 -20.29
N GLY A 644 -2.67 -31.35 -20.69
CA GLY A 644 -3.23 -30.38 -19.74
C GLY A 644 -2.86 -28.96 -20.12
N GLU A 645 -2.56 -28.14 -19.12
CA GLU A 645 -2.16 -26.73 -19.32
C GLU A 645 -0.64 -26.57 -19.20
N THR A 646 -0.13 -25.43 -19.68
CA THR A 646 1.24 -25.00 -19.38
C THR A 646 1.41 -24.83 -17.87
N THR A 647 2.53 -25.31 -17.34
CA THR A 647 2.86 -25.23 -15.90
C THR A 647 3.16 -23.80 -15.44
N ALA A 648 3.43 -23.62 -14.14
CA ALA A 648 3.49 -22.30 -13.49
C ALA A 648 4.63 -21.38 -13.95
N GLY A 649 5.71 -21.93 -14.50
CA GLY A 649 6.91 -21.21 -14.89
C GLY A 649 7.71 -20.70 -13.71
N THR A 650 7.80 -21.47 -12.63
CA THR A 650 8.67 -21.12 -11.49
C THR A 650 10.15 -21.41 -11.83
N SER A 651 11.05 -21.20 -10.89
CA SER A 651 12.48 -21.50 -11.03
C SER A 651 12.93 -22.54 -10.01
N HIS A 652 14.16 -23.04 -10.16
CA HIS A 652 14.81 -23.85 -9.14
C HIS A 652 14.79 -23.15 -7.77
N PRO A 653 14.78 -23.90 -6.65
CA PRO A 653 14.75 -23.32 -5.31
C PRO A 653 15.82 -22.23 -5.13
N PRO A 654 15.41 -20.99 -4.78
CA PRO A 654 16.34 -19.87 -4.66
C PRO A 654 17.22 -20.00 -3.41
N LYS A 655 18.40 -19.38 -3.45
CA LYS A 655 19.27 -19.21 -2.29
C LYS A 655 19.00 -17.84 -1.65
N THR A 656 19.20 -17.75 -0.33
CA THR A 656 19.05 -16.48 0.41
C THR A 656 20.39 -15.77 0.51
N PHE A 657 20.43 -14.50 0.12
CA PHE A 657 21.62 -13.65 0.18
C PHE A 657 21.34 -12.42 1.05
N ARG A 658 22.27 -12.09 1.95
CA ARG A 658 22.21 -10.86 2.75
C ARG A 658 22.76 -9.69 1.94
N VAL A 659 22.06 -8.55 1.95
CA VAL A 659 22.52 -7.33 1.26
C VAL A 659 23.50 -6.56 2.15
N GLY A 660 24.81 -6.72 1.91
CA GLY A 660 25.86 -6.10 2.72
C GLY A 660 25.71 -6.42 4.22
N GLU A 661 25.96 -5.43 5.07
CA GLU A 661 25.77 -5.53 6.53
C GLU A 661 24.36 -5.16 7.00
N THR A 662 23.35 -5.30 6.14
CA THR A 662 21.96 -4.93 6.45
C THR A 662 21.10 -6.13 6.79
N ASP A 663 19.94 -5.91 7.39
CA ASP A 663 18.97 -6.98 7.67
C ASP A 663 17.96 -7.17 6.53
N ILE A 664 18.36 -6.84 5.30
CA ILE A 664 17.61 -7.07 4.06
C ILE A 664 18.21 -8.29 3.39
N PHE A 665 17.35 -9.21 2.98
CA PHE A 665 17.74 -10.45 2.31
C PHE A 665 17.04 -10.59 0.98
N LEU A 666 17.74 -11.18 0.01
CA LEU A 666 17.22 -11.50 -1.32
C LEU A 666 17.10 -13.01 -1.48
N SER A 667 15.98 -13.44 -2.01
CA SER A 667 15.77 -14.78 -2.56
C SER A 667 16.19 -14.72 -4.03
N ILE A 668 17.32 -15.34 -4.38
CA ILE A 668 17.89 -15.30 -5.74
C ILE A 668 17.93 -16.74 -6.30
N PRO A 669 17.21 -17.03 -7.39
CA PRO A 669 17.40 -18.25 -8.17
C PRO A 669 18.81 -18.31 -8.74
N THR A 670 19.56 -19.36 -8.42
CA THR A 670 20.99 -19.46 -8.77
C THR A 670 21.31 -20.57 -9.76
N VAL A 671 20.34 -21.44 -10.03
CA VAL A 671 20.50 -22.64 -10.86
C VAL A 671 19.52 -22.57 -12.00
N HIS A 672 19.96 -22.98 -13.20
CA HIS A 672 19.05 -23.27 -14.30
C HIS A 672 19.40 -24.59 -15.00
N SER A 673 18.39 -25.18 -15.61
CA SER A 673 18.45 -26.34 -16.48
C SER A 673 19.15 -26.04 -17.82
N ASP A 674 19.65 -27.09 -18.46
CA ASP A 674 20.35 -27.02 -19.75
C ASP A 674 19.46 -26.45 -20.86
N THR A 675 19.91 -25.36 -21.48
CA THR A 675 19.21 -24.64 -22.55
C THR A 675 19.68 -25.04 -23.96
N ALA A 676 20.60 -25.98 -24.11
CA ALA A 676 21.14 -26.38 -25.42
C ALA A 676 20.07 -26.97 -26.37
N ALA A 677 18.98 -27.52 -25.83
CA ALA A 677 17.89 -28.13 -26.58
C ALA A 677 16.68 -27.20 -26.80
N GLY A 678 16.76 -25.93 -26.37
CA GLY A 678 15.66 -24.97 -26.43
C GLY A 678 15.56 -24.10 -25.17
N PRO A 679 14.58 -23.18 -25.12
CA PRO A 679 14.41 -22.29 -23.97
C PRO A 679 14.20 -23.09 -22.68
N ALA A 680 14.77 -22.57 -21.60
CA ALA A 680 14.55 -23.02 -20.23
C ALA A 680 13.05 -23.09 -19.91
N TRP A 681 12.66 -24.04 -19.05
CA TRP A 681 11.29 -24.10 -18.54
C TRP A 681 11.06 -23.03 -17.47
N GLU A 682 12.14 -22.58 -16.82
CA GLU A 682 12.14 -21.55 -15.81
C GLU A 682 11.59 -20.23 -16.36
N GLY A 683 10.63 -19.64 -15.66
CA GLY A 683 9.95 -18.41 -16.07
C GLY A 683 8.86 -18.59 -17.14
N ALA A 684 8.91 -19.65 -17.95
CA ALA A 684 7.95 -19.89 -19.04
C ALA A 684 6.91 -20.98 -18.73
N GLY A 685 7.31 -22.01 -18.00
CA GLY A 685 6.55 -23.23 -17.76
C GLY A 685 6.70 -24.23 -18.90
N VAL A 686 6.44 -25.51 -18.60
CA VAL A 686 6.48 -26.60 -19.56
C VAL A 686 5.16 -26.65 -20.32
N ALA A 687 5.22 -26.35 -21.62
CA ALA A 687 4.06 -26.50 -22.50
C ALA A 687 3.68 -27.99 -22.64
N PRO A 688 2.39 -28.36 -22.61
CA PRO A 688 1.94 -29.73 -22.84
C PRO A 688 2.11 -30.13 -24.32
N HIS A 689 2.15 -31.43 -24.59
CA HIS A 689 2.05 -31.93 -25.97
C HIS A 689 0.62 -31.81 -26.49
N ILE A 690 -0.36 -32.05 -25.62
CA ILE A 690 -1.79 -31.93 -25.94
C ILE A 690 -2.40 -30.90 -24.98
N PRO A 691 -2.54 -29.64 -25.43
CA PRO A 691 -3.10 -28.58 -24.61
C PRO A 691 -4.61 -28.77 -24.46
N VAL A 692 -5.06 -28.94 -23.22
CA VAL A 692 -6.48 -29.01 -22.82
C VAL A 692 -6.66 -28.36 -21.45
N PRO A 693 -7.85 -27.84 -21.12
CA PRO A 693 -8.16 -27.42 -19.75
C PRO A 693 -7.83 -28.52 -18.72
N ALA A 694 -7.36 -28.12 -17.53
CA ALA A 694 -6.87 -29.05 -16.52
C ALA A 694 -7.94 -30.09 -16.10
N ASP A 695 -9.21 -29.71 -16.07
CA ASP A 695 -10.36 -30.58 -15.77
C ASP A 695 -10.60 -31.64 -16.86
N ALA A 696 -10.29 -31.35 -18.13
CA ALA A 696 -10.41 -32.27 -19.26
C ALA A 696 -9.18 -33.19 -19.46
N ALA A 697 -8.06 -32.94 -18.78
CA ALA A 697 -6.80 -33.63 -19.03
C ALA A 697 -6.86 -35.14 -18.75
N LEU A 698 -7.53 -35.55 -17.67
CA LEU A 698 -7.64 -36.97 -17.29
C LEU A 698 -8.43 -37.79 -18.32
N GLU A 699 -9.59 -37.30 -18.73
CA GLU A 699 -10.41 -37.99 -19.73
C GLU A 699 -9.74 -38.01 -21.10
N THR A 700 -9.02 -36.94 -21.45
CA THR A 700 -8.18 -36.91 -22.65
C THR A 700 -7.10 -38.00 -22.61
N ALA A 701 -6.40 -38.14 -21.48
CA ALA A 701 -5.37 -39.17 -21.29
C ALA A 701 -5.92 -40.60 -21.40
N LYS A 702 -7.08 -40.88 -20.75
CA LYS A 702 -7.78 -42.16 -20.89
C LYS A 702 -8.14 -42.45 -22.35
N GLY A 703 -8.66 -41.44 -23.07
CA GLY A 703 -8.99 -41.56 -24.49
C GLY A 703 -7.78 -41.88 -25.37
N ILE A 704 -6.60 -41.35 -25.05
CA ILE A 704 -5.34 -41.66 -25.75
C ILE A 704 -4.97 -43.12 -25.55
N PHE A 705 -4.97 -43.62 -24.31
CA PHE A 705 -4.62 -45.01 -24.05
C PHE A 705 -5.62 -46.00 -24.64
N LYS A 706 -6.92 -45.71 -24.56
CA LYS A 706 -7.95 -46.54 -25.20
C LYS A 706 -7.70 -46.72 -26.70
N LYS A 707 -7.33 -45.65 -27.41
CA LYS A 707 -6.98 -45.71 -28.84
C LYS A 707 -5.67 -46.47 -29.07
N HIS A 708 -4.67 -46.25 -28.21
CA HIS A 708 -3.37 -46.92 -28.30
C HIS A 708 -3.50 -48.44 -28.18
N PHE A 709 -4.25 -48.92 -27.19
CA PHE A 709 -4.48 -50.36 -26.99
C PHE A 709 -5.39 -50.97 -28.05
N ALA A 710 -6.36 -50.21 -28.57
CA ALA A 710 -7.20 -50.68 -29.68
C ALA A 710 -6.41 -50.89 -30.99
N GLY A 711 -5.30 -50.18 -31.20
CA GLY A 711 -4.44 -50.34 -32.38
C GLY A 711 -3.34 -51.42 -32.24
N GLN A 712 -3.23 -52.06 -31.07
CA GLN A 712 -2.27 -53.15 -30.79
C GLN A 712 -2.91 -54.55 -30.80
N LYS A 713 -4.25 -54.61 -30.81
CA LYS A 713 -5.03 -55.83 -31.07
C LYS A 713 -5.25 -55.98 -32.57
#